data_AF-A0A1M4NAS7-F1
#
_entry.id   AF-A0A1M4NAS7-F1
#
_cell.length_a   1.000
_cell.length_b   1.000
_cell.length_c   1.000
_cell.angle_alpha   90.00
_cell.angle_beta   90.00
_cell.angle_gamma   90.00
#
_symmetry.space_group_name_H-M   'P 1'
#
loop_
_entity.id
_entity.type
_entity.pdbx_description
1 polymer ?
#
loop_
_entity_poly.entity_id
_entity_poly.type
_entity_poly.pdbx_seq_one_letter_code
_entity_poly.pdbx_strand_id
1 'polypeptide(L)'
;MKRFKKRILPSLLSTLMVAGLTVVSFPQLGDGSLVNTVTAHAASNYGLPSNTEDGLMLHAYRWKFTDIKNTLPQIAEAGYKSIQVSPVQGIKATTGEWWLLYQPTNYAIGNVELGTESDFKALCQEAEKYGIKIIVDVVLNHVAEGNSPGTWSDAVDSSLKRSELYHNQGTINSYQDRYEVTQKNMGGLPDLATQRTDIQDMHINFLNKLIDAGADGFRFDGAKHIETNKGEDAGKSWSGNYWDRVLGNLKNKDSLYLFGEVLPDKGDNEQAYLTYYDITAHGYGGQLRYAVTSKNLTGLGAIWHYDTVLNPSKSFVYVENHDDYENGSSRSLGLWERQMAYSIIAARAQVTTRYFARPFETYWNQPDIVAVNKFHNAMVGENEYLRWTRNETMIIERGTKGMVIVNVGGDTYIDSATNLKDGTYTNKASANTTLYVSNGRITGYVPGGKVIVLYNEETSPTEPSNPTDPVTSETVSFNPSIPVVGKTVTVTYNATNRSLHGSSNVIAHWGYDGWKGVTDTVMTPKGNNVWEVTLTVPSAATSKLDIVFTNGSSWDNNNSNNWSVAVNTGATEETDPVPTTTLSYSPTSPEAGSEITITYYAANRPLEGSSKVIAHWGYDGWKGVTDTVMTSKGNNIWQVTLTVPSAATSKLDIVFTDGTTWDNNNSQDWSIAVKVPEPLPTLSWTLADKKVTIKYNAEGRSLQGSSNVKIHWGYDGWKGVTDTAMTSKGNNLWEVTLDVPSAASSKLDLVFTDGSKWDNNNSQDWSISLK
;
A
#
# COMPACT_ATOMS: atom_id res chain seq x y z
N MET A 1 53.15 38.55 -2.64
CA MET A 1 53.94 39.26 -3.68
C MET A 1 54.70 38.23 -4.53
N LYS A 2 54.90 38.49 -5.85
CA LYS A 2 55.82 37.80 -6.82
C LYS A 2 55.74 36.24 -6.89
N ARG A 3 55.29 35.59 -7.99
CA ARG A 3 55.89 35.42 -9.36
C ARG A 3 57.21 34.60 -9.37
N PHE A 4 57.48 33.59 -10.23
CA PHE A 4 56.71 32.92 -11.32
C PHE A 4 57.45 31.68 -11.93
N LYS A 5 56.78 30.53 -12.19
CA LYS A 5 57.09 29.43 -13.19
C LYS A 5 58.51 28.75 -13.11
N LYS A 6 58.90 27.60 -13.70
CA LYS A 6 58.43 26.58 -14.70
C LYS A 6 59.25 25.25 -14.42
N ARG A 7 59.35 24.09 -15.12
CA ARG A 7 58.94 23.53 -16.45
C ARG A 7 59.12 21.96 -16.53
N ILE A 8 58.06 21.20 -16.87
CA ILE A 8 58.02 19.95 -17.73
C ILE A 8 58.54 18.55 -17.27
N LEU A 9 57.81 17.51 -17.72
CA LEU A 9 57.99 16.03 -17.68
C LEU A 9 58.73 15.50 -18.96
N PRO A 10 59.36 14.31 -19.01
CA PRO A 10 58.68 13.03 -19.39
C PRO A 10 59.43 11.74 -18.90
N SER A 11 59.25 10.53 -19.47
CA SER A 11 58.08 9.61 -19.50
C SER A 11 58.48 8.20 -20.04
N LEU A 12 57.64 7.16 -19.80
CA LEU A 12 57.51 5.86 -20.52
C LEU A 12 58.62 4.76 -20.53
N LEU A 13 58.17 3.51 -20.26
CA LEU A 13 58.45 2.18 -20.90
C LEU A 13 59.90 1.65 -21.13
N SER A 14 60.21 0.33 -21.17
CA SER A 14 59.43 -0.92 -21.00
C SER A 14 60.32 -2.18 -20.76
N THR A 15 59.66 -3.33 -20.51
CA THR A 15 60.07 -4.74 -20.86
C THR A 15 60.88 -5.62 -19.86
N LEU A 16 60.21 -6.70 -19.42
CA LEU A 16 60.58 -8.06 -18.94
C LEU A 16 62.08 -8.49 -18.85
N MET A 17 62.53 -9.38 -17.95
CA MET A 17 61.97 -10.71 -17.59
C MET A 17 62.18 -11.20 -16.12
N VAL A 18 61.37 -12.22 -15.79
CA VAL A 18 61.13 -12.97 -14.53
C VAL A 18 62.30 -13.76 -13.92
N ALA A 19 62.49 -13.70 -12.59
CA ALA A 19 62.59 -14.84 -11.63
C ALA A 19 63.11 -14.35 -10.25
N GLY A 20 62.59 -14.71 -9.07
CA GLY A 20 61.40 -15.49 -8.69
C GLY A 20 61.26 -15.58 -7.15
N LEU A 21 60.26 -16.32 -6.63
CA LEU A 21 60.01 -16.66 -5.20
C LEU A 21 59.67 -15.54 -4.19
N THR A 22 58.37 -15.35 -3.92
CA THR A 22 57.82 -15.06 -2.58
C THR A 22 56.47 -15.78 -2.38
N VAL A 23 56.09 -16.05 -1.13
CA VAL A 23 54.86 -16.79 -0.77
C VAL A 23 53.59 -16.00 -1.13
N VAL A 24 52.55 -16.70 -1.60
CA VAL A 24 51.23 -16.11 -1.87
C VAL A 24 50.38 -16.14 -0.60
N SER A 25 49.96 -14.96 -0.13
CA SER A 25 48.85 -14.82 0.82
C SER A 25 47.57 -14.59 0.03
N PHE A 26 46.54 -15.41 0.25
CA PHE A 26 45.23 -15.20 -0.36
C PHE A 26 44.52 -13.98 0.29
N PRO A 27 44.06 -13.00 -0.49
CA PRO A 27 43.12 -12.01 0.02
C PRO A 27 41.72 -12.65 0.15
N GLN A 28 41.12 -12.52 1.33
CA GLN A 28 39.73 -12.90 1.56
C GLN A 28 38.82 -11.88 0.89
N LEU A 29 38.13 -12.28 -0.18
CA LEU A 29 37.13 -11.43 -0.85
C LEU A 29 35.93 -11.23 0.08
N GLY A 30 35.62 -9.96 0.37
CA GLY A 30 34.42 -9.56 1.12
C GLY A 30 33.24 -9.31 0.19
N ASP A 31 32.04 -9.68 0.63
CA ASP A 31 30.80 -9.76 -0.16
C ASP A 31 30.12 -8.39 -0.46
N GLY A 32 30.92 -7.32 -0.58
CA GLY A 32 30.44 -5.94 -0.57
C GLY A 32 29.97 -5.37 -1.92
N SER A 33 30.26 -6.02 -3.04
CA SER A 33 30.04 -5.45 -4.38
C SER A 33 28.87 -6.02 -5.19
N LEU A 34 28.24 -7.10 -4.73
CA LEU A 34 27.11 -7.71 -5.44
C LEU A 34 25.77 -7.07 -5.05
N VAL A 35 25.54 -6.81 -3.76
CA VAL A 35 24.28 -6.30 -3.21
C VAL A 35 23.88 -4.96 -3.85
N ASN A 36 24.74 -3.94 -3.77
CA ASN A 36 24.45 -2.59 -4.30
C ASN A 36 24.07 -2.59 -5.79
N THR A 37 24.65 -3.48 -6.60
CA THR A 37 24.39 -3.54 -8.04
C THR A 37 22.96 -4.04 -8.32
N VAL A 38 22.48 -4.99 -7.51
CA VAL A 38 21.12 -5.53 -7.57
C VAL A 38 20.10 -4.50 -7.08
N THR A 39 20.34 -3.84 -5.94
CA THR A 39 19.42 -2.81 -5.41
C THR A 39 19.25 -1.63 -6.36
N ALA A 40 20.33 -1.25 -7.07
CA ALA A 40 20.29 -0.20 -8.08
C ALA A 40 19.45 -0.59 -9.32
N HIS A 41 19.57 -1.83 -9.81
CA HIS A 41 18.73 -2.34 -10.90
C HIS A 41 17.26 -2.48 -10.48
N ALA A 42 16.99 -2.99 -9.27
CA ALA A 42 15.64 -3.09 -8.74
C ALA A 42 14.89 -1.74 -8.71
N ALA A 43 15.57 -0.68 -8.25
CA ALA A 43 14.98 0.65 -8.18
C ALA A 43 14.73 1.28 -9.57
N SER A 44 15.57 1.00 -10.58
CA SER A 44 15.43 1.58 -11.91
C SER A 44 14.17 1.12 -12.65
N ASN A 45 13.78 -0.15 -12.51
CA ASN A 45 12.64 -0.72 -13.24
C ASN A 45 11.29 -0.08 -12.83
N TYR A 46 11.18 0.36 -11.57
CA TYR A 46 10.01 1.07 -11.04
C TYR A 46 10.15 2.60 -11.05
N GLY A 47 11.29 3.13 -11.51
CA GLY A 47 11.59 4.56 -11.48
C GLY A 47 11.60 5.16 -10.08
N LEU A 48 12.03 4.39 -9.07
CA LEU A 48 12.13 4.86 -7.68
C LEU A 48 13.42 5.69 -7.48
N PRO A 49 13.39 6.76 -6.66
CA PRO A 49 14.57 7.55 -6.34
C PRO A 49 15.69 6.71 -5.70
N SER A 50 16.94 7.16 -5.83
CA SER A 50 18.08 6.47 -5.21
C SER A 50 18.03 6.58 -3.68
N ASN A 51 17.96 7.81 -3.18
CA ASN A 51 17.86 8.13 -1.76
C ASN A 51 16.42 7.90 -1.25
N THR A 52 16.22 7.88 0.07
CA THR A 52 14.92 7.56 0.68
C THR A 52 14.08 8.83 0.88
N GLU A 53 14.74 9.90 1.29
CA GLU A 53 14.22 11.25 1.54
C GLU A 53 13.71 11.94 0.26
N ASP A 54 14.30 11.62 -0.89
CA ASP A 54 13.90 12.09 -2.23
C ASP A 54 12.62 11.39 -2.76
N GLY A 55 12.00 10.52 -1.95
CA GLY A 55 10.90 9.67 -2.38
C GLY A 55 9.71 9.62 -1.42
N LEU A 56 8.71 8.86 -1.85
CA LEU A 56 7.42 8.76 -1.19
C LEU A 56 7.33 7.57 -0.25
N MET A 57 6.69 7.76 0.90
CA MET A 57 6.54 6.75 1.94
C MET A 57 5.08 6.28 2.07
N LEU A 58 4.88 4.97 2.14
CA LEU A 58 3.59 4.38 2.52
C LEU A 58 3.59 4.03 4.01
N HIS A 59 2.66 4.56 4.79
CA HIS A 59 2.43 4.06 6.16
C HIS A 59 1.57 2.80 6.08
N ALA A 60 2.19 1.62 6.23
CA ALA A 60 1.51 0.32 6.30
C ALA A 60 0.98 0.08 7.72
N TYR A 61 0.10 0.97 8.17
CA TYR A 61 -0.32 1.09 9.56
C TYR A 61 -1.11 -0.12 10.05
N ARG A 62 -0.58 -0.82 11.06
CA ARG A 62 -1.07 -2.10 11.60
C ARG A 62 -1.15 -3.24 10.58
N TRP A 63 -0.41 -3.17 9.46
CA TRP A 63 -0.27 -4.30 8.53
C TRP A 63 0.75 -5.30 9.06
N LYS A 64 0.51 -6.59 8.86
CA LYS A 64 1.50 -7.64 9.20
C LYS A 64 2.69 -7.60 8.25
N PHE A 65 3.87 -7.94 8.73
CA PHE A 65 5.09 -8.00 7.91
C PHE A 65 4.92 -8.96 6.70
N THR A 66 4.17 -10.05 6.88
CA THR A 66 3.78 -10.98 5.80
C THR A 66 2.95 -10.31 4.71
N ASP A 67 2.02 -9.45 5.11
CA ASP A 67 0.99 -8.89 4.23
C ASP A 67 1.58 -7.71 3.44
N ILE A 68 2.43 -6.92 4.09
CA ILE A 68 3.30 -5.93 3.43
C ILE A 68 4.19 -6.64 2.39
N LYS A 69 4.88 -7.71 2.79
CA LYS A 69 5.81 -8.44 1.91
C LYS A 69 5.12 -8.96 0.64
N ASN A 70 3.92 -9.53 0.80
CA ASN A 70 3.12 -10.04 -0.31
C ASN A 70 2.54 -8.93 -1.22
N THR A 71 2.67 -7.66 -0.81
CA THR A 71 2.13 -6.47 -1.52
C THR A 71 3.24 -5.58 -2.09
N LEU A 72 4.53 -5.92 -1.88
CA LEU A 72 5.68 -5.14 -2.36
C LEU A 72 5.65 -4.83 -3.88
N PRO A 73 5.31 -5.75 -4.80
CA PRO A 73 5.23 -5.44 -6.23
C PRO A 73 4.26 -4.29 -6.54
N GLN A 74 3.10 -4.29 -5.86
CA GLN A 74 2.05 -3.29 -6.04
C GLN A 74 2.43 -1.95 -5.40
N ILE A 75 3.22 -1.97 -4.31
CA ILE A 75 3.74 -0.76 -3.65
C ILE A 75 4.83 -0.10 -4.50
N ALA A 76 5.69 -0.91 -5.14
CA ALA A 76 6.71 -0.46 -6.09
C ALA A 76 6.07 0.16 -7.34
N GLU A 77 5.11 -0.53 -7.95
CA GLU A 77 4.37 -0.02 -9.12
C GLU A 77 3.54 1.22 -8.79
N ALA A 78 3.06 1.35 -7.54
CA ALA A 78 2.43 2.58 -7.04
C ALA A 78 3.42 3.74 -6.78
N GLY A 79 4.73 3.53 -6.94
CA GLY A 79 5.77 4.56 -6.91
C GLY A 79 6.29 4.93 -5.51
N TYR A 80 6.02 4.13 -4.47
CA TYR A 80 6.56 4.38 -3.13
C TYR A 80 7.99 3.89 -2.99
N LYS A 81 8.87 4.77 -2.51
CA LYS A 81 10.28 4.47 -2.20
C LYS A 81 10.46 3.77 -0.87
N SER A 82 9.58 4.03 0.10
CA SER A 82 9.70 3.49 1.45
C SER A 82 8.37 3.09 2.09
N ILE A 83 8.45 2.27 3.12
CA ILE A 83 7.31 1.83 3.92
C ILE A 83 7.61 2.10 5.40
N GLN A 84 6.75 2.87 6.07
CA GLN A 84 6.73 2.90 7.54
C GLN A 84 5.93 1.71 8.04
N VAL A 85 6.54 0.88 8.89
CA VAL A 85 5.84 -0.14 9.68
C VAL A 85 5.52 0.39 11.08
N SER A 86 4.41 -0.03 11.66
CA SER A 86 4.03 0.29 13.05
C SER A 86 5.00 -0.33 14.08
N PRO A 87 4.97 0.10 15.36
CA PRO A 87 5.95 -0.32 16.36
C PRO A 87 6.09 -1.84 16.49
N VAL A 88 7.32 -2.31 16.31
CA VAL A 88 7.66 -3.75 16.28
C VAL A 88 7.97 -4.34 17.64
N GLN A 89 7.94 -3.53 18.70
CA GLN A 89 8.23 -3.92 20.08
C GLN A 89 7.11 -4.81 20.65
N GLY A 90 7.41 -5.56 21.71
CA GLY A 90 6.38 -6.31 22.45
C GLY A 90 5.30 -5.36 22.99
N ILE A 91 4.03 -5.77 22.95
CA ILE A 91 2.87 -4.93 23.32
C ILE A 91 2.25 -5.33 24.66
N LYS A 92 1.52 -4.42 25.28
CA LYS A 92 0.87 -4.59 26.60
C LYS A 92 -0.24 -5.64 26.63
N ALA A 93 -1.07 -5.69 25.59
CA ALA A 93 -2.24 -6.55 25.49
C ALA A 93 -2.58 -6.79 24.01
N THR A 94 -3.62 -7.58 23.74
CA THR A 94 -3.99 -8.05 22.39
C THR A 94 -5.47 -7.80 22.08
N THR A 95 -6.08 -6.81 22.73
CA THR A 95 -7.52 -6.53 22.71
C THR A 95 -7.98 -5.74 21.47
N GLY A 96 -7.04 -5.31 20.63
CA GLY A 96 -7.29 -4.75 19.30
C GLY A 96 -7.23 -3.22 19.23
N GLU A 97 -7.09 -2.52 20.35
CA GLU A 97 -6.90 -1.08 20.41
C GLU A 97 -5.52 -0.68 19.86
N TRP A 98 -5.51 0.27 18.92
CA TRP A 98 -4.31 0.68 18.19
C TRP A 98 -3.15 1.18 19.08
N TRP A 99 -3.47 1.85 20.19
CA TRP A 99 -2.50 2.46 21.08
C TRP A 99 -1.67 1.42 21.87
N LEU A 100 -2.04 0.14 21.85
CA LEU A 100 -1.28 -0.95 22.45
C LEU A 100 0.09 -1.15 21.78
N LEU A 101 0.23 -0.82 20.49
CA LEU A 101 1.51 -0.77 19.79
C LEU A 101 2.45 0.31 20.35
N TYR A 102 1.88 1.40 20.89
CA TYR A 102 2.59 2.52 21.48
C TYR A 102 2.78 2.38 23.01
N GLN A 103 2.47 1.20 23.56
CA GLN A 103 2.77 0.80 24.94
C GLN A 103 3.74 -0.40 24.94
N PRO A 104 5.06 -0.16 24.73
CA PRO A 104 6.03 -1.23 24.59
C PRO A 104 6.34 -1.89 25.94
N THR A 105 6.43 -3.21 25.94
CA THR A 105 6.76 -4.04 27.11
C THR A 105 8.22 -4.47 27.16
N ASN A 106 8.93 -4.37 26.03
CA ASN A 106 10.33 -4.73 25.88
C ASN A 106 10.97 -4.01 24.66
N TYR A 107 12.25 -4.30 24.42
CA TYR A 107 12.99 -3.90 23.21
C TYR A 107 13.38 -5.12 22.37
N ALA A 108 12.41 -5.99 22.09
CA ALA A 108 12.52 -7.09 21.14
C ALA A 108 11.95 -6.71 19.76
N ILE A 109 12.13 -7.58 18.76
CA ILE A 109 11.53 -7.42 17.43
C ILE A 109 10.42 -8.46 17.29
N GLY A 110 9.23 -8.00 16.93
CA GLY A 110 8.05 -8.82 16.69
C GLY A 110 7.05 -8.79 17.85
N ASN A 111 5.76 -8.78 17.47
CA ASN A 111 4.61 -8.85 18.36
C ASN A 111 3.44 -9.56 17.66
N VAL A 112 2.39 -9.86 18.42
CA VAL A 112 1.26 -10.68 17.91
C VAL A 112 0.38 -9.97 16.88
N GLU A 113 0.45 -8.64 16.76
CA GLU A 113 -0.30 -7.91 15.72
C GLU A 113 0.44 -7.92 14.37
N LEU A 114 1.76 -7.70 14.38
CA LEU A 114 2.54 -7.47 13.16
C LEU A 114 3.29 -8.70 12.65
N GLY A 115 3.69 -9.63 13.52
CA GLY A 115 4.48 -10.83 13.18
C GLY A 115 5.78 -10.95 13.96
N THR A 116 6.61 -11.95 13.62
CA THR A 116 7.87 -12.26 14.34
C THR A 116 9.07 -11.48 13.79
N GLU A 117 10.20 -11.51 14.51
CA GLU A 117 11.50 -11.08 13.99
C GLU A 117 11.89 -11.75 12.66
N SER A 118 11.46 -13.01 12.43
CA SER A 118 11.72 -13.71 11.17
C SER A 118 10.86 -13.17 10.03
N ASP A 119 9.62 -12.78 10.31
CA ASP A 119 8.73 -12.18 9.32
C ASP A 119 9.19 -10.76 8.96
N PHE A 120 9.67 -10.00 9.95
CA PHE A 120 10.28 -8.68 9.75
C PHE A 120 11.54 -8.77 8.87
N LYS A 121 12.45 -9.71 9.15
CA LYS A 121 13.65 -9.95 8.31
C LYS A 121 13.28 -10.37 6.89
N ALA A 122 12.29 -11.25 6.75
CA ALA A 122 11.80 -11.67 5.44
C ALA A 122 11.10 -10.55 4.66
N LEU A 123 10.46 -9.58 5.33
CA LEU A 123 9.94 -8.36 4.70
C LEU A 123 11.09 -7.50 4.16
N CYS A 124 12.11 -7.20 4.97
CA CYS A 124 13.21 -6.33 4.57
C CYS A 124 14.00 -6.91 3.39
N GLN A 125 14.36 -8.21 3.46
CA GLN A 125 15.07 -8.93 2.39
C GLN A 125 14.28 -9.02 1.07
N GLU A 126 12.94 -9.00 1.12
CA GLU A 126 12.11 -8.96 -0.08
C GLU A 126 12.00 -7.53 -0.63
N ALA A 127 11.91 -6.51 0.24
CA ALA A 127 11.79 -5.10 -0.15
C ALA A 127 13.00 -4.59 -0.94
N GLU A 128 14.21 -5.05 -0.61
CA GLU A 128 15.44 -4.76 -1.37
C GLU A 128 15.32 -5.11 -2.87
N LYS A 129 14.61 -6.19 -3.21
CA LYS A 129 14.39 -6.64 -4.60
C LYS A 129 13.51 -5.70 -5.43
N TYR A 130 12.81 -4.78 -4.77
CA TYR A 130 11.99 -3.74 -5.38
C TYR A 130 12.59 -2.34 -5.21
N GLY A 131 13.79 -2.22 -4.61
CA GLY A 131 14.41 -0.94 -4.29
C GLY A 131 13.70 -0.16 -3.16
N ILE A 132 12.76 -0.81 -2.47
CA ILE A 132 11.94 -0.26 -1.38
C ILE A 132 12.73 -0.29 -0.06
N LYS A 133 12.51 0.73 0.77
CA LYS A 133 13.20 0.94 2.05
C LYS A 133 12.26 0.81 3.25
N ILE A 134 12.62 0.01 4.26
CA ILE A 134 11.79 -0.27 5.43
C ILE A 134 12.15 0.64 6.60
N ILE A 135 11.21 1.51 6.98
CA ILE A 135 11.36 2.48 8.07
C ILE A 135 10.55 1.98 9.28
N VAL A 136 11.20 1.88 10.44
CA VAL A 136 10.59 1.32 11.65
C VAL A 136 10.13 2.43 12.58
N ASP A 137 8.86 2.38 12.98
CA ASP A 137 8.34 3.19 14.07
C ASP A 137 8.88 2.66 15.41
N VAL A 138 9.55 3.50 16.19
CA VAL A 138 10.29 3.10 17.40
C VAL A 138 9.91 3.94 18.62
N VAL A 139 9.44 3.26 19.66
CA VAL A 139 8.92 3.87 20.89
C VAL A 139 9.99 3.78 21.98
N LEU A 140 10.75 4.87 22.13
CA LEU A 140 11.95 4.92 22.98
C LEU A 140 11.80 5.78 24.24
N ASN A 141 10.81 6.68 24.28
CA ASN A 141 10.61 7.62 25.40
C ASN A 141 10.11 6.93 26.68
N HIS A 142 9.19 5.97 26.54
CA HIS A 142 8.41 5.41 27.65
C HIS A 142 8.19 3.90 27.48
N VAL A 143 7.55 3.28 28.47
CA VAL A 143 7.07 1.87 28.40
C VAL A 143 5.56 1.77 28.69
N ALA A 144 5.01 0.56 28.59
CA ALA A 144 3.62 0.27 28.91
C ALA A 144 3.22 0.60 30.36
N GLU A 145 2.16 1.38 30.53
CA GLU A 145 1.65 1.78 31.85
C GLU A 145 0.85 0.66 32.55
N GLY A 146 0.75 0.75 33.87
CA GLY A 146 -0.05 -0.13 34.72
C GLY A 146 -1.50 0.35 34.89
N ASN A 147 -2.02 0.20 36.11
CA ASN A 147 -3.37 0.64 36.48
C ASN A 147 -3.40 2.06 37.09
N SER A 148 -2.27 2.78 37.06
CA SER A 148 -2.14 4.16 37.53
C SER A 148 -1.01 4.88 36.78
N PRO A 149 -1.12 6.21 36.54
CA PRO A 149 -0.07 7.00 35.88
C PRO A 149 1.30 6.81 36.53
N GLY A 150 2.33 6.55 35.71
CA GLY A 150 3.71 6.32 36.14
C GLY A 150 4.00 4.93 36.72
N THR A 151 3.02 4.02 36.78
CA THR A 151 3.25 2.61 37.12
C THR A 151 3.43 1.77 35.85
N TRP A 152 4.13 0.64 35.95
CA TRP A 152 4.35 -0.28 34.82
C TRP A 152 3.23 -1.30 34.66
N SER A 153 2.97 -1.75 33.43
CA SER A 153 2.14 -2.94 33.20
C SER A 153 2.80 -4.19 33.75
N ASP A 154 2.00 -5.14 34.24
CA ASP A 154 2.49 -6.50 34.55
C ASP A 154 3.13 -7.17 33.32
N ALA A 155 2.76 -6.79 32.10
CA ALA A 155 3.38 -7.27 30.86
C ALA A 155 4.79 -6.72 30.58
N VAL A 156 5.22 -5.62 31.20
CA VAL A 156 6.59 -5.06 31.03
C VAL A 156 7.64 -6.03 31.56
N ASP A 157 8.74 -6.18 30.82
CA ASP A 157 9.87 -7.04 31.19
C ASP A 157 10.43 -6.68 32.58
N SER A 158 10.79 -7.69 33.39
CA SER A 158 11.25 -7.48 34.76
C SER A 158 12.58 -6.73 34.84
N SER A 159 13.42 -6.76 33.80
CA SER A 159 14.65 -5.97 33.70
C SER A 159 14.39 -4.46 33.53
N LEU A 160 13.20 -4.09 33.05
CA LEU A 160 12.72 -2.72 32.90
C LEU A 160 11.97 -2.22 34.13
N LYS A 161 11.40 -3.11 34.99
CA LYS A 161 10.67 -2.73 36.22
C LYS A 161 11.62 -2.29 37.36
N ARG A 162 12.42 -1.28 37.09
CA ARG A 162 13.47 -0.73 37.96
C ARG A 162 13.32 0.79 38.06
N SER A 163 12.93 1.30 39.22
CA SER A 163 12.54 2.71 39.40
C SER A 163 13.64 3.70 39.02
N GLU A 164 14.92 3.34 39.17
CA GLU A 164 16.06 4.18 38.80
C GLU A 164 16.22 4.40 37.28
N LEU A 165 15.50 3.65 36.45
CA LEU A 165 15.48 3.83 34.99
C LEU A 165 14.53 4.93 34.50
N TYR A 166 13.73 5.53 35.39
CA TYR A 166 12.64 6.47 35.04
C TYR A 166 12.86 7.84 35.67
N HIS A 167 12.29 8.89 35.06
CA HIS A 167 12.36 10.24 35.63
C HIS A 167 11.54 10.37 36.93
N ASN A 168 10.42 9.65 37.05
CA ASN A 168 9.52 9.63 38.22
C ASN A 168 8.94 11.01 38.64
N GLN A 169 8.93 12.03 37.76
CA GLN A 169 8.52 13.41 38.11
C GLN A 169 7.00 13.68 38.04
N GLY A 170 6.17 12.63 37.94
CA GLY A 170 4.73 12.72 37.73
C GLY A 170 4.33 12.95 36.27
N THR A 171 3.09 13.39 36.05
CA THR A 171 2.50 13.63 34.70
C THR A 171 2.72 15.06 34.23
N ILE A 172 2.82 15.27 32.91
CA ILE A 172 2.85 16.59 32.26
C ILE A 172 1.56 17.37 32.60
N ASN A 173 1.70 18.62 33.05
CA ASN A 173 0.60 19.57 33.32
C ASN A 173 0.62 20.73 32.31
N SER A 174 1.80 21.08 31.81
CA SER A 174 2.05 22.15 30.85
C SER A 174 2.89 21.68 29.67
N TYR A 175 2.27 21.48 28.51
CA TYR A 175 2.95 21.34 27.21
C TYR A 175 3.54 22.68 26.70
N GLN A 176 3.85 23.61 27.61
CA GLN A 176 4.55 24.87 27.34
C GLN A 176 5.76 25.02 28.28
N ASP A 177 6.03 24.02 29.14
CA ASP A 177 7.23 23.95 29.96
C ASP A 177 8.11 22.81 29.44
N ARG A 178 9.26 23.18 28.85
CA ARG A 178 10.21 22.24 28.26
C ARG A 178 10.74 21.19 29.25
N TYR A 179 10.81 21.52 30.55
CA TYR A 179 11.17 20.55 31.60
C TYR A 179 10.04 19.55 31.85
N GLU A 180 8.78 19.99 31.90
CA GLU A 180 7.67 19.05 32.02
C GLU A 180 7.56 18.17 30.77
N VAL A 181 7.63 18.77 29.58
CA VAL A 181 7.55 18.05 28.29
C VAL A 181 8.58 16.94 28.19
N THR A 182 9.81 17.13 28.71
CA THR A 182 10.90 16.16 28.52
C THR A 182 11.23 15.26 29.71
N GLN A 183 10.59 15.45 30.87
CA GLN A 183 10.99 14.78 32.11
C GLN A 183 9.79 14.23 32.92
N LYS A 184 8.57 14.29 32.35
CA LYS A 184 7.33 13.83 32.99
C LYS A 184 6.55 12.92 32.07
N ASN A 185 5.82 11.99 32.69
CA ASN A 185 4.99 10.99 32.04
C ASN A 185 4.00 11.63 31.04
N MET A 186 4.22 11.41 29.75
CA MET A 186 3.23 11.71 28.71
C MET A 186 2.03 10.77 28.87
N GLY A 187 0.82 11.33 29.01
CA GLY A 187 -0.44 10.56 29.13
C GLY A 187 -0.60 9.69 30.39
N GLY A 188 0.46 9.43 31.15
CA GLY A 188 0.51 8.43 32.22
C GLY A 188 1.56 7.33 32.00
N LEU A 189 2.16 7.27 30.80
CA LEU A 189 3.18 6.32 30.40
C LEU A 189 4.49 6.55 31.21
N PRO A 190 5.08 5.51 31.84
CA PRO A 190 6.32 5.67 32.62
C PRO A 190 7.50 6.14 31.76
N ASP A 191 7.96 7.36 32.08
CA ASP A 191 8.94 8.14 31.33
C ASP A 191 10.39 7.77 31.67
N LEU A 192 11.18 7.34 30.68
CA LEU A 192 12.54 6.82 30.88
C LEU A 192 13.56 7.95 31.11
N ALA A 193 14.50 7.72 32.03
CA ALA A 193 15.58 8.66 32.33
C ALA A 193 16.65 8.62 31.22
N THR A 194 16.40 9.32 30.13
CA THR A 194 17.13 9.27 28.86
C THR A 194 18.55 9.85 28.92
N GLN A 195 18.92 10.60 29.96
CA GLN A 195 20.31 10.99 30.20
C GLN A 195 21.18 9.81 30.69
N ARG A 196 20.57 8.69 31.11
CA ARG A 196 21.30 7.50 31.59
C ARG A 196 21.95 6.74 30.44
N THR A 197 23.23 6.40 30.60
CA THR A 197 23.97 5.62 29.59
C THR A 197 23.44 4.20 29.41
N ASP A 198 22.87 3.55 30.45
CA ASP A 198 22.31 2.19 30.32
C ASP A 198 20.97 2.15 29.57
N ILE A 199 20.16 3.22 29.62
CA ILE A 199 19.01 3.42 28.73
C ILE A 199 19.48 3.69 27.30
N GLN A 200 20.43 4.61 27.12
CA GLN A 200 21.00 4.90 25.81
C GLN A 200 21.65 3.66 25.16
N ASP A 201 22.36 2.82 25.93
CA ASP A 201 22.91 1.54 25.47
C ASP A 201 21.82 0.56 25.06
N MET A 202 20.74 0.47 25.82
CA MET A 202 19.59 -0.38 25.49
C MET A 202 18.94 0.02 24.17
N HIS A 203 18.74 1.32 23.93
CA HIS A 203 18.21 1.83 22.67
C HIS A 203 19.19 1.69 21.50
N ILE A 204 20.48 1.94 21.70
CA ILE A 204 21.53 1.69 20.69
C ILE A 204 21.54 0.22 20.27
N ASN A 205 21.46 -0.71 21.22
CA ASN A 205 21.43 -2.14 20.93
C ASN A 205 20.15 -2.55 20.19
N PHE A 206 18.99 -1.99 20.56
CA PHE A 206 17.71 -2.25 19.89
C PHE A 206 17.70 -1.73 18.44
N LEU A 207 18.09 -0.47 18.23
CA LEU A 207 18.15 0.14 16.89
C LEU A 207 19.17 -0.56 15.99
N ASN A 208 20.34 -0.92 16.53
CA ASN A 208 21.32 -1.72 15.79
C ASN A 208 20.82 -3.14 15.47
N LYS A 209 20.00 -3.76 16.33
CA LYS A 209 19.36 -5.04 16.04
C LYS A 209 18.33 -4.92 14.91
N LEU A 210 17.63 -3.78 14.80
CA LEU A 210 16.74 -3.49 13.67
C LEU A 210 17.53 -3.30 12.37
N ILE A 211 18.66 -2.59 12.40
CA ILE A 211 19.56 -2.43 11.24
C ILE A 211 20.13 -3.80 10.82
N ASP A 212 20.58 -4.62 11.77
CA ASP A 212 21.02 -6.02 11.54
C ASP A 212 19.88 -6.95 11.03
N ALA A 213 18.63 -6.49 11.09
CA ALA A 213 17.46 -7.19 10.57
C ALA A 213 16.97 -6.63 9.22
N GLY A 214 17.64 -5.61 8.67
CA GLY A 214 17.31 -4.98 7.39
C GLY A 214 16.49 -3.69 7.47
N ALA A 215 16.39 -3.04 8.64
CA ALA A 215 15.76 -1.72 8.74
C ALA A 215 16.64 -0.62 8.12
N ASP A 216 16.03 0.20 7.27
CA ASP A 216 16.65 1.31 6.54
C ASP A 216 16.45 2.68 7.21
N GLY A 217 15.90 2.71 8.42
CA GLY A 217 15.65 3.97 9.11
C GLY A 217 14.55 3.91 10.15
N PHE A 218 14.28 5.06 10.77
CA PHE A 218 13.44 5.17 11.97
C PHE A 218 12.52 6.39 11.96
N ARG A 219 11.26 6.18 12.37
CA ARG A 219 10.37 7.21 12.91
C ARG A 219 10.47 7.14 14.42
N PHE A 220 11.03 8.18 15.05
CA PHE A 220 11.08 8.25 16.52
C PHE A 220 9.72 8.73 17.06
N ASP A 221 9.01 7.85 17.77
CA ASP A 221 7.76 8.17 18.46
C ASP A 221 7.98 9.16 19.59
N GLY A 222 7.06 10.12 19.75
CA GLY A 222 7.10 11.10 20.84
C GLY A 222 8.41 11.87 20.97
N ALA A 223 9.19 12.02 19.90
CA ALA A 223 10.59 12.44 19.97
C ALA A 223 10.82 13.81 20.67
N LYS A 224 9.82 14.71 20.62
CA LYS A 224 9.76 15.96 21.41
C LYS A 224 9.98 15.76 22.93
N HIS A 225 9.61 14.58 23.46
CA HIS A 225 9.66 14.24 24.88
C HIS A 225 11.03 13.72 25.33
N ILE A 226 11.96 13.39 24.43
CA ILE A 226 13.34 13.04 24.81
C ILE A 226 14.23 14.26 24.67
N GLU A 227 14.92 14.64 25.75
CA GLU A 227 15.70 15.87 25.83
C GLU A 227 16.87 15.95 24.83
N THR A 228 17.27 17.16 24.48
CA THR A 228 18.51 17.43 23.74
C THR A 228 19.55 18.09 24.65
N ASN A 229 20.71 18.44 24.08
CA ASN A 229 21.71 19.32 24.68
C ASN A 229 21.83 20.66 23.90
N LYS A 230 20.84 20.98 23.05
CA LYS A 230 20.82 22.08 22.07
C LYS A 230 19.57 22.94 22.25
N GLY A 231 19.56 24.12 21.63
CA GLY A 231 18.43 25.05 21.69
C GLY A 231 18.03 25.39 23.13
N GLU A 232 16.76 25.18 23.48
CA GLU A 232 16.24 25.47 24.83
C GLU A 232 16.85 24.60 25.93
N ASP A 233 17.24 23.37 25.61
CA ASP A 233 17.77 22.39 26.56
C ASP A 233 19.24 22.69 26.93
N ALA A 234 19.93 23.54 26.15
CA ALA A 234 21.36 23.76 26.27
C ALA A 234 21.78 24.28 27.67
N GLY A 235 22.57 23.48 28.39
CA GLY A 235 23.11 23.83 29.71
C GLY A 235 22.11 23.70 30.87
N LYS A 236 20.93 23.11 30.65
CA LYS A 236 19.97 22.82 31.73
C LYS A 236 20.45 21.62 32.56
N SER A 237 20.17 21.61 33.86
CA SER A 237 20.60 20.52 34.77
C SER A 237 19.95 19.16 34.50
N TRP A 238 18.91 19.13 33.67
CA TRP A 238 18.17 17.95 33.21
C TRP A 238 18.45 17.58 31.75
N SER A 239 19.26 18.38 31.04
CA SER A 239 19.64 18.11 29.64
C SER A 239 20.60 16.93 29.52
N GLY A 240 20.54 16.25 28.39
CA GLY A 240 21.30 15.03 28.12
C GLY A 240 21.79 14.98 26.68
N ASN A 241 22.78 14.12 26.45
CA ASN A 241 23.38 13.91 25.13
C ASN A 241 22.72 12.75 24.36
N TYR A 242 21.47 12.39 24.71
CA TYR A 242 20.76 11.21 24.19
C TYR A 242 20.88 11.11 22.67
N TRP A 243 20.43 12.14 21.95
CA TRP A 243 20.40 12.13 20.48
C TRP A 243 21.78 12.12 19.83
N ASP A 244 22.78 12.86 20.36
CA ASP A 244 24.14 12.79 19.81
C ASP A 244 24.78 11.40 20.05
N ARG A 245 24.52 10.77 21.20
CA ARG A 245 25.09 9.45 21.54
C ARG A 245 24.38 8.32 20.80
N VAL A 246 23.05 8.25 20.87
CA VAL A 246 22.27 7.17 20.27
C VAL A 246 22.42 7.19 18.75
N LEU A 247 22.20 8.34 18.11
CA LEU A 247 22.36 8.47 16.66
C LEU A 247 23.83 8.42 16.22
N GLY A 248 24.78 8.70 17.11
CA GLY A 248 26.22 8.57 16.86
C GLY A 248 26.77 7.14 16.95
N ASN A 249 25.96 6.18 17.43
CA ASN A 249 26.35 4.75 17.56
C ASN A 249 25.46 3.82 16.71
N LEU A 250 24.73 4.35 15.72
CA LEU A 250 24.00 3.55 14.74
C LEU A 250 24.94 3.03 13.65
N LYS A 251 24.82 1.73 13.35
CA LYS A 251 25.43 1.08 12.17
C LYS A 251 24.93 1.76 10.90
N ASN A 252 25.82 1.97 9.94
CA ASN A 252 25.51 2.50 8.60
C ASN A 252 24.65 3.78 8.60
N LYS A 253 24.79 4.65 9.63
CA LYS A 253 23.91 5.81 9.85
C LYS A 253 23.66 6.65 8.59
N ASP A 254 24.70 6.87 7.80
CA ASP A 254 24.67 7.73 6.60
C ASP A 254 23.86 7.12 5.43
N SER A 255 23.35 5.89 5.56
CA SER A 255 22.38 5.27 4.64
C SER A 255 20.99 5.05 5.27
N LEU A 256 20.73 5.60 6.47
CA LEU A 256 19.44 5.48 7.15
C LEU A 256 18.61 6.76 6.99
N TYR A 257 17.31 6.62 6.67
CA TYR A 257 16.40 7.75 6.78
C TYR A 257 15.88 7.91 8.21
N LEU A 258 16.07 9.08 8.80
CA LEU A 258 15.71 9.35 10.20
C LEU A 258 14.77 10.55 10.25
N PHE A 259 13.64 10.40 10.96
CA PHE A 259 12.78 11.53 11.30
C PHE A 259 12.15 11.36 12.69
N GLY A 260 11.96 12.48 13.38
CA GLY A 260 11.35 12.52 14.71
C GLY A 260 9.93 13.07 14.68
N GLU A 261 9.05 12.51 15.51
CA GLU A 261 7.80 13.17 15.81
C GLU A 261 8.00 14.32 16.79
N VAL A 262 7.96 15.52 16.23
CA VAL A 262 7.95 16.78 16.96
C VAL A 262 6.62 17.44 16.59
N LEU A 263 5.67 17.43 17.52
CA LEU A 263 4.36 18.06 17.33
C LEU A 263 4.42 19.52 17.81
N PRO A 264 4.03 20.49 16.97
CA PRO A 264 4.33 21.91 17.17
C PRO A 264 3.70 22.52 18.43
N ASP A 265 4.51 23.02 19.36
CA ASP A 265 4.11 23.86 20.50
C ASP A 265 5.30 24.63 21.11
N LYS A 266 5.06 25.52 22.08
CA LYS A 266 6.11 26.37 22.67
C LYS A 266 7.14 25.64 23.55
N GLY A 267 7.06 24.32 23.68
CA GLY A 267 8.05 23.48 24.34
C GLY A 267 8.66 22.45 23.39
N ASP A 268 8.52 22.62 22.07
CA ASP A 268 8.94 21.63 21.08
C ASP A 268 10.44 21.64 20.74
N ASN A 269 11.16 22.73 21.01
CA ASN A 269 12.58 22.92 20.70
C ASN A 269 12.95 22.54 19.24
N GLU A 270 12.07 22.81 18.27
CA GLU A 270 12.17 22.36 16.86
C GLU A 270 13.56 22.56 16.23
N GLN A 271 14.18 23.73 16.42
CA GLN A 271 15.51 24.06 15.88
C GLN A 271 16.64 23.17 16.41
N ALA A 272 16.49 22.55 17.59
CA ALA A 272 17.44 21.55 18.08
C ALA A 272 17.27 20.21 17.35
N TYR A 273 16.03 19.74 17.21
CA TYR A 273 15.70 18.49 16.52
C TYR A 273 16.08 18.48 15.04
N LEU A 274 15.90 19.62 14.37
CA LEU A 274 16.36 19.86 12.99
C LEU A 274 17.88 19.69 12.78
N THR A 275 18.69 19.63 13.85
CA THR A 275 20.14 19.31 13.76
C THR A 275 20.46 17.81 13.77
N TYR A 276 19.47 16.96 14.07
CA TYR A 276 19.63 15.51 14.20
C TYR A 276 19.00 14.74 13.02
N TYR A 277 17.82 15.18 12.57
CA TYR A 277 16.98 14.50 11.59
C TYR A 277 15.90 15.44 11.02
N ASP A 278 15.02 14.92 10.16
CA ASP A 278 13.81 15.62 9.71
C ASP A 278 12.71 15.58 10.79
N ILE A 279 11.75 16.51 10.75
CA ILE A 279 10.64 16.54 11.72
C ILE A 279 9.26 16.57 11.06
N THR A 280 8.27 16.07 11.78
CA THR A 280 6.87 16.00 11.35
C THR A 280 6.22 17.38 11.19
N ALA A 281 5.81 17.72 9.97
CA ALA A 281 5.09 18.96 9.65
C ALA A 281 3.58 18.88 9.99
N HIS A 282 3.24 18.47 11.22
CA HIS A 282 1.86 18.14 11.62
C HIS A 282 0.86 19.29 11.41
N GLY A 283 1.26 20.53 11.74
CA GLY A 283 0.41 21.72 11.54
C GLY A 283 0.03 21.96 10.08
N TYR A 284 0.96 21.71 9.15
CA TYR A 284 0.71 21.78 7.72
C TYR A 284 -0.25 20.67 7.23
N GLY A 285 -0.23 19.49 7.86
CA GLY A 285 -1.27 18.46 7.68
C GLY A 285 -2.69 18.98 7.99
N GLY A 286 -2.85 19.66 9.14
CA GLY A 286 -4.10 20.34 9.49
C GLY A 286 -4.51 21.41 8.47
N GLN A 287 -3.56 22.22 7.98
CA GLN A 287 -3.80 23.23 6.94
C GLN A 287 -4.25 22.60 5.62
N LEU A 288 -3.67 21.49 5.18
CA LEU A 288 -4.06 20.76 3.96
C LEU A 288 -5.52 20.26 4.05
N ARG A 289 -5.88 19.63 5.18
CA ARG A 289 -7.26 19.15 5.44
C ARG A 289 -8.27 20.30 5.40
N TYR A 290 -7.95 21.43 6.03
CA TYR A 290 -8.79 22.63 6.01
C TYR A 290 -8.88 23.28 4.62
N ALA A 291 -7.76 23.41 3.91
CA ALA A 291 -7.69 24.06 2.61
C ALA A 291 -8.52 23.33 1.53
N VAL A 292 -8.50 22.00 1.52
CA VAL A 292 -9.30 21.20 0.56
C VAL A 292 -10.79 21.25 0.91
N THR A 293 -11.16 21.08 2.19
CA THR A 293 -12.57 21.09 2.63
C THR A 293 -13.23 22.47 2.50
N SER A 294 -12.49 23.55 2.78
CA SER A 294 -12.93 24.95 2.55
C SER A 294 -12.82 25.42 1.09
N LYS A 295 -12.24 24.59 0.21
CA LYS A 295 -11.93 24.89 -1.19
C LYS A 295 -11.04 26.14 -1.40
N ASN A 296 -10.16 26.42 -0.44
CA ASN A 296 -9.21 27.53 -0.50
C ASN A 296 -7.77 27.06 -0.26
N LEU A 297 -7.04 26.86 -1.35
CA LEU A 297 -5.67 26.33 -1.37
C LEU A 297 -4.58 27.39 -1.12
N THR A 298 -4.94 28.67 -1.02
CA THR A 298 -3.97 29.80 -1.04
C THR A 298 -2.98 29.84 0.12
N GLY A 299 -3.31 29.21 1.26
CA GLY A 299 -2.40 29.14 2.42
C GLY A 299 -1.22 28.16 2.25
N LEU A 300 -1.26 27.28 1.25
CA LEU A 300 -0.40 26.09 1.19
C LEU A 300 1.01 26.30 0.59
N GLY A 301 1.45 27.55 0.44
CA GLY A 301 2.80 27.85 -0.06
C GLY A 301 3.90 27.46 0.93
N ALA A 302 3.72 27.83 2.21
CA ALA A 302 4.67 27.62 3.28
C ALA A 302 4.28 26.41 4.17
N ILE A 303 5.28 25.70 4.67
CA ILE A 303 5.11 24.53 5.55
C ILE A 303 5.19 25.02 7.00
N TRP A 304 4.05 25.39 7.57
CA TRP A 304 3.99 25.99 8.91
C TRP A 304 4.15 24.96 10.03
N HIS A 305 4.97 25.30 11.03
CA HIS A 305 5.15 24.57 12.29
C HIS A 305 4.96 25.60 13.42
N TYR A 306 3.76 25.61 14.01
CA TYR A 306 3.27 26.70 14.87
C TYR A 306 3.39 28.09 14.21
N ASP A 307 4.33 28.93 14.64
CA ASP A 307 4.63 30.27 14.12
C ASP A 307 5.92 30.33 13.26
N THR A 308 6.60 29.19 13.06
CA THR A 308 7.76 29.04 12.17
C THR A 308 7.36 28.47 10.80
N VAL A 309 8.27 28.57 9.82
CA VAL A 309 8.16 27.87 8.54
C VAL A 309 9.34 26.92 8.41
N LEU A 310 9.05 25.63 8.30
CA LEU A 310 10.08 24.62 8.11
C LEU A 310 10.70 24.71 6.71
N ASN A 311 12.00 24.42 6.63
CA ASN A 311 12.65 24.17 5.36
C ASN A 311 12.07 22.87 4.74
N PRO A 312 11.61 22.89 3.48
CA PRO A 312 11.18 21.68 2.76
C PRO A 312 12.13 20.50 2.93
N SER A 313 13.44 20.71 2.79
CA SER A 313 14.49 19.68 2.90
C SER A 313 14.77 19.18 4.33
N LYS A 314 13.84 19.44 5.26
CA LYS A 314 13.80 18.94 6.65
C LYS A 314 12.37 18.61 7.10
N SER A 315 11.40 18.68 6.18
CA SER A 315 9.96 18.60 6.49
C SER A 315 9.38 17.25 6.09
N PHE A 316 9.02 16.44 7.08
CA PHE A 316 8.26 15.21 6.86
C PHE A 316 6.76 15.52 6.81
N VAL A 317 6.17 15.53 5.60
CA VAL A 317 4.80 16.01 5.36
C VAL A 317 3.80 14.87 5.15
N TYR A 318 2.57 15.06 5.62
CA TYR A 318 1.45 14.13 5.45
C TYR A 318 0.11 14.86 5.50
N VAL A 319 -0.93 14.27 4.90
CA VAL A 319 -2.33 14.79 5.00
C VAL A 319 -2.93 14.47 6.36
N GLU A 320 -2.63 13.28 6.88
CA GLU A 320 -3.05 12.76 8.19
C GLU A 320 -1.99 11.79 8.71
N ASN A 321 -1.83 11.69 10.03
CA ASN A 321 -1.15 10.57 10.67
C ASN A 321 -2.18 9.57 11.24
N HIS A 322 -1.71 8.63 12.07
CA HIS A 322 -2.59 7.66 12.70
C HIS A 322 -3.42 8.27 13.84
N ASP A 323 -2.87 9.19 14.63
CA ASP A 323 -3.60 9.92 15.68
C ASP A 323 -4.74 10.77 15.12
N ASP A 324 -4.50 11.46 14.01
CA ASP A 324 -5.50 12.23 13.28
C ASP A 324 -6.73 11.37 12.96
N TYR A 325 -6.50 10.14 12.50
CA TYR A 325 -7.55 9.21 12.12
C TYR A 325 -8.21 8.56 13.34
N GLU A 326 -7.44 7.98 14.26
CA GLU A 326 -8.01 7.21 15.37
C GLU A 326 -8.70 8.10 16.40
N ASN A 327 -8.11 9.26 16.73
CA ASN A 327 -8.71 10.26 17.62
C ASN A 327 -9.78 11.12 16.92
N GLY A 328 -10.18 10.78 15.69
CA GLY A 328 -11.36 11.34 15.03
C GLY A 328 -11.16 12.62 14.20
N SER A 329 -10.05 13.33 14.38
CA SER A 329 -9.74 14.63 13.76
C SER A 329 -9.73 14.63 12.22
N SER A 330 -9.44 13.50 11.57
CA SER A 330 -9.53 13.32 10.12
C SER A 330 -10.48 12.18 9.69
N ARG A 331 -11.02 11.39 10.64
CA ARG A 331 -11.76 10.14 10.39
C ARG A 331 -12.97 10.33 9.46
N SER A 332 -13.56 11.52 9.47
CA SER A 332 -14.70 11.93 8.62
C SER A 332 -14.33 12.29 7.18
N LEU A 333 -13.04 12.48 6.85
CA LEU A 333 -12.61 12.77 5.48
C LEU A 333 -12.78 11.53 4.58
N GLY A 334 -13.34 11.75 3.40
CA GLY A 334 -13.49 10.73 2.37
C GLY A 334 -12.20 10.47 1.61
N LEU A 335 -12.30 9.66 0.55
CA LEU A 335 -11.19 9.44 -0.38
C LEU A 335 -10.83 10.74 -1.14
N TRP A 336 -11.82 11.51 -1.58
CA TRP A 336 -11.60 12.68 -2.42
C TRP A 336 -10.78 13.76 -1.71
N GLU A 337 -11.15 14.14 -0.48
CA GLU A 337 -10.44 15.18 0.28
C GLU A 337 -8.98 14.79 0.50
N ARG A 338 -8.74 13.52 0.85
CA ARG A 338 -7.40 12.98 1.09
C ARG A 338 -6.58 12.89 -0.19
N GLN A 339 -7.16 12.43 -1.29
CA GLN A 339 -6.48 12.36 -2.58
C GLN A 339 -6.05 13.75 -3.05
N MET A 340 -6.96 14.74 -2.99
CA MET A 340 -6.65 16.12 -3.40
C MET A 340 -5.58 16.75 -2.51
N ALA A 341 -5.64 16.55 -1.20
CA ALA A 341 -4.61 17.03 -0.27
C ALA A 341 -3.26 16.32 -0.48
N TYR A 342 -3.27 15.01 -0.74
CA TYR A 342 -2.06 14.22 -0.97
C TYR A 342 -1.36 14.63 -2.27
N SER A 343 -2.11 14.83 -3.35
CA SER A 343 -1.55 15.29 -4.63
C SER A 343 -0.95 16.70 -4.57
N ILE A 344 -1.27 17.51 -3.56
CA ILE A 344 -0.54 18.76 -3.29
C ILE A 344 0.84 18.44 -2.73
N ILE A 345 0.94 17.62 -1.67
CA ILE A 345 2.24 17.33 -1.03
C ILE A 345 3.16 16.45 -1.87
N ALA A 346 2.64 15.42 -2.53
CA ALA A 346 3.41 14.57 -3.43
C ALA A 346 3.98 15.32 -4.64
N ALA A 347 3.38 16.45 -5.05
CA ALA A 347 3.93 17.26 -6.14
C ALA A 347 5.07 18.23 -5.71
N ARG A 348 5.20 18.54 -4.41
CA ARG A 348 6.17 19.51 -3.87
C ARG A 348 7.63 19.08 -4.12
N ALA A 349 8.53 20.06 -4.16
CA ALA A 349 9.97 19.82 -4.14
C ALA A 349 10.48 19.59 -2.71
N GLN A 350 11.54 18.78 -2.59
CA GLN A 350 12.41 18.64 -1.41
C GLN A 350 11.75 18.15 -0.10
N VAL A 351 10.44 17.88 -0.06
CA VAL A 351 9.76 17.30 1.11
C VAL A 351 9.65 15.78 1.00
N THR A 352 10.00 15.07 2.06
CA THR A 352 9.67 13.65 2.20
C THR A 352 8.19 13.52 2.57
N THR A 353 7.42 12.80 1.76
CA THR A 353 5.95 12.78 1.83
C THR A 353 5.43 11.38 2.20
N ARG A 354 4.47 11.29 3.13
CA ARG A 354 3.84 10.03 3.56
C ARG A 354 2.35 9.94 3.21
N TYR A 355 1.97 8.86 2.50
CA TYR A 355 0.59 8.43 2.37
C TYR A 355 0.19 7.59 3.60
N PHE A 356 -0.99 7.84 4.18
CA PHE A 356 -1.52 7.03 5.28
C PHE A 356 -2.51 5.98 4.77
N ALA A 357 -2.12 4.70 4.76
CA ALA A 357 -3.07 3.63 4.52
C ALA A 357 -3.90 3.39 5.80
N ARG A 358 -5.13 3.90 5.81
CA ARG A 358 -6.08 3.65 6.90
C ARG A 358 -6.34 2.15 7.06
N PRO A 359 -6.66 1.67 8.28
CA PRO A 359 -7.10 0.29 8.47
C PRO A 359 -8.24 -0.07 7.52
N PHE A 360 -8.13 -1.24 6.88
CA PHE A 360 -9.11 -1.82 5.96
C PHE A 360 -9.35 -1.05 4.63
N GLU A 361 -8.52 -0.05 4.28
CA GLU A 361 -8.59 0.66 2.98
C GLU A 361 -7.47 0.24 2.01
N THR A 362 -7.80 0.19 0.71
CA THR A 362 -6.86 -0.13 -0.38
C THR A 362 -6.54 1.08 -1.28
N TYR A 363 -6.83 2.31 -0.84
CA TYR A 363 -6.76 3.50 -1.71
C TYR A 363 -5.36 4.06 -1.99
N TRP A 364 -4.32 3.49 -1.41
CA TRP A 364 -2.93 3.93 -1.58
C TRP A 364 -2.37 3.72 -3.00
N ASN A 365 -3.06 2.96 -3.87
CA ASN A 365 -2.71 2.72 -5.28
C ASN A 365 -3.75 3.23 -6.29
N GLN A 366 -4.64 4.16 -5.91
CA GLN A 366 -5.60 4.73 -6.86
C GLN A 366 -4.88 5.46 -8.03
N PRO A 367 -5.43 5.48 -9.26
CA PRO A 367 -4.71 6.00 -10.42
C PRO A 367 -4.18 7.43 -10.29
N ASP A 368 -4.91 8.33 -9.61
CA ASP A 368 -4.48 9.71 -9.37
C ASP A 368 -3.31 9.78 -8.35
N ILE A 369 -3.27 8.85 -7.39
CA ILE A 369 -2.17 8.68 -6.42
C ILE A 369 -0.93 8.14 -7.14
N VAL A 370 -1.07 7.08 -7.95
CA VAL A 370 0.06 6.52 -8.72
C VAL A 370 0.61 7.54 -9.72
N ALA A 371 -0.25 8.32 -10.38
CA ALA A 371 0.18 9.36 -11.30
C ALA A 371 1.00 10.47 -10.61
N VAL A 372 0.57 10.96 -9.43
CA VAL A 372 1.35 11.96 -8.69
C VAL A 372 2.61 11.35 -8.03
N ASN A 373 2.59 10.06 -7.70
CA ASN A 373 3.78 9.38 -7.19
C ASN A 373 4.87 9.23 -8.27
N LYS A 374 4.51 8.75 -9.47
CA LYS A 374 5.42 8.67 -10.61
C LYS A 374 5.90 10.06 -11.07
N PHE A 375 5.07 11.10 -10.90
CA PHE A 375 5.50 12.49 -11.05
C PHE A 375 6.57 12.91 -10.04
N HIS A 376 6.35 12.68 -8.73
CA HIS A 376 7.32 13.05 -7.68
C HIS A 376 8.72 12.52 -8.01
N ASN A 377 8.79 11.21 -8.27
CA ASN A 377 10.03 10.49 -8.55
C ASN A 377 10.71 11.01 -9.84
N ALA A 378 9.94 11.30 -10.88
CA ALA A 378 10.45 11.88 -12.14
C ALA A 378 10.91 13.35 -12.01
N MET A 379 10.57 14.03 -10.91
CA MET A 379 10.92 15.43 -10.64
C MET A 379 11.96 15.59 -9.52
N VAL A 380 12.61 14.52 -9.05
CA VAL A 380 13.70 14.60 -8.07
C VAL A 380 14.82 15.52 -8.61
N GLY A 381 15.32 16.39 -7.72
CA GLY A 381 16.29 17.44 -8.06
C GLY A 381 15.70 18.71 -8.70
N GLU A 382 14.48 18.69 -9.23
CA GLU A 382 13.84 19.90 -9.77
C GLU A 382 13.31 20.80 -8.66
N ASN A 383 13.45 22.12 -8.83
CA ASN A 383 12.83 23.12 -7.96
C ASN A 383 11.29 23.14 -8.09
N GLU A 384 10.61 23.97 -7.31
CA GLU A 384 9.16 24.19 -7.45
C GLU A 384 8.79 25.65 -7.73
N TYR A 385 7.71 25.86 -8.48
CA TYR A 385 7.02 27.15 -8.60
C TYR A 385 5.52 26.96 -8.34
N LEU A 386 5.11 27.36 -7.13
CA LEU A 386 3.72 27.29 -6.66
C LEU A 386 2.95 28.54 -7.04
N ARG A 387 1.71 28.37 -7.52
CA ARG A 387 0.80 29.49 -7.80
C ARG A 387 -0.66 29.05 -7.76
N TRP A 388 -1.56 30.02 -7.69
CA TRP A 388 -3.00 29.80 -7.70
C TRP A 388 -3.63 30.61 -8.83
N THR A 389 -4.35 29.95 -9.75
CA THR A 389 -5.12 30.66 -10.79
C THR A 389 -6.44 31.20 -10.22
N ARG A 390 -6.91 30.60 -9.13
CA ARG A 390 -7.97 31.03 -8.22
C ARG A 390 -7.80 30.29 -6.89
N ASN A 391 -8.52 30.70 -5.84
CA ASN A 391 -8.43 30.05 -4.53
C ASN A 391 -8.65 28.52 -4.58
N GLU A 392 -9.50 28.05 -5.49
CA GLU A 392 -9.86 26.63 -5.65
C GLU A 392 -8.88 25.83 -6.54
N THR A 393 -7.85 26.44 -7.13
CA THR A 393 -6.98 25.78 -8.12
C THR A 393 -5.51 26.17 -7.96
N MET A 394 -4.71 25.21 -7.52
CA MET A 394 -3.28 25.34 -7.29
C MET A 394 -2.51 24.67 -8.44
N ILE A 395 -1.46 25.32 -8.93
CA ILE A 395 -0.49 24.79 -9.87
C ILE A 395 0.85 24.63 -9.15
N ILE A 396 1.45 23.45 -9.31
CA ILE A 396 2.71 23.03 -8.71
C ILE A 396 3.62 22.61 -9.86
N GLU A 397 4.43 23.55 -10.33
CA GLU A 397 5.33 23.35 -11.46
C GLU A 397 6.73 22.98 -10.99
N ARG A 398 7.39 22.05 -11.69
CA ARG A 398 8.67 21.46 -11.32
C ARG A 398 9.69 21.66 -12.44
N GLY A 399 10.64 22.56 -12.20
CA GLY A 399 11.67 22.94 -13.16
C GLY A 399 11.09 23.38 -14.51
N THR A 400 11.58 22.74 -15.58
CA THR A 400 11.06 22.84 -16.96
C THR A 400 10.39 21.53 -17.43
N LYS A 401 10.30 20.52 -16.55
CA LYS A 401 9.97 19.13 -16.90
C LYS A 401 8.49 18.76 -16.69
N GLY A 402 7.88 19.27 -15.62
CA GLY A 402 6.55 18.82 -15.22
C GLY A 402 5.71 19.82 -14.44
N MET A 403 4.42 19.54 -14.35
CA MET A 403 3.41 20.31 -13.63
C MET A 403 2.31 19.41 -13.08
N VAL A 404 1.90 19.65 -11.84
CA VAL A 404 0.67 19.13 -11.25
C VAL A 404 -0.31 20.27 -11.02
N ILE A 405 -1.59 20.03 -11.27
CA ILE A 405 -2.68 20.99 -11.04
C ILE A 405 -3.73 20.31 -10.17
N VAL A 406 -4.03 20.91 -9.02
CA VAL A 406 -5.05 20.40 -8.08
C VAL A 406 -6.21 21.38 -8.06
N ASN A 407 -7.38 20.94 -8.56
CA ASN A 407 -8.58 21.74 -8.66
C ASN A 407 -9.70 21.23 -7.74
N VAL A 408 -9.87 21.86 -6.58
CA VAL A 408 -10.95 21.53 -5.62
C VAL A 408 -12.29 22.20 -5.94
N GLY A 409 -12.31 23.11 -6.92
CA GLY A 409 -13.49 23.83 -7.39
C GLY A 409 -14.30 23.10 -8.47
N GLY A 410 -15.19 23.82 -9.15
CA GLY A 410 -15.83 23.38 -10.39
C GLY A 410 -14.87 23.38 -11.60
N ASP A 411 -15.37 23.15 -12.80
CA ASP A 411 -14.57 23.29 -14.03
C ASP A 411 -14.00 24.71 -14.16
N THR A 412 -12.83 24.85 -14.79
CA THR A 412 -12.22 26.15 -15.06
C THR A 412 -11.33 26.13 -16.31
N TYR A 413 -11.06 27.31 -16.87
CA TYR A 413 -10.07 27.50 -17.92
C TYR A 413 -8.85 28.18 -17.30
N ILE A 414 -7.65 27.64 -17.54
CA ILE A 414 -6.40 28.28 -17.14
C ILE A 414 -5.71 28.93 -18.34
N ASP A 415 -5.05 30.05 -18.07
CA ASP A 415 -4.05 30.67 -18.93
C ASP A 415 -2.94 31.23 -18.02
N SER A 416 -1.82 30.52 -17.94
CA SER A 416 -0.76 30.77 -16.95
C SER A 416 0.61 30.74 -17.60
N ALA A 417 1.55 31.56 -17.11
CA ALA A 417 2.95 31.41 -17.49
C ALA A 417 3.47 30.02 -17.08
N THR A 418 4.41 29.45 -17.83
CA THR A 418 4.99 28.13 -17.57
C THR A 418 6.43 28.06 -18.07
N ASN A 419 7.23 27.22 -17.42
CA ASN A 419 8.58 26.84 -17.80
C ASN A 419 8.62 25.55 -18.65
N LEU A 420 7.46 24.89 -18.85
CA LEU A 420 7.33 23.76 -19.76
C LEU A 420 7.68 24.16 -21.19
N LYS A 421 8.16 23.19 -21.97
CA LYS A 421 8.45 23.36 -23.40
C LYS A 421 7.13 23.45 -24.18
N ASP A 422 7.11 24.22 -25.27
CA ASP A 422 5.94 24.32 -26.16
C ASP A 422 5.53 22.93 -26.69
N GLY A 423 4.23 22.62 -26.62
CA GLY A 423 3.71 21.29 -26.93
C GLY A 423 2.31 20.99 -26.36
N THR A 424 1.84 19.77 -26.57
CA THR A 424 0.53 19.28 -26.14
C THR A 424 0.71 18.28 -25.00
N TYR A 425 0.09 18.52 -23.85
CA TYR A 425 0.24 17.74 -22.63
C TYR A 425 -1.10 17.11 -22.22
N THR A 426 -1.22 15.79 -22.37
CA THR A 426 -2.37 15.02 -21.88
C THR A 426 -2.15 14.58 -20.44
N ASN A 427 -3.23 14.57 -19.64
CA ASN A 427 -3.18 14.16 -18.24
C ASN A 427 -2.73 12.69 -18.09
N LYS A 428 -1.80 12.44 -17.17
CA LYS A 428 -1.40 11.08 -16.73
C LYS A 428 -2.26 10.53 -15.57
N ALA A 429 -3.10 11.36 -14.94
CA ALA A 429 -4.10 10.97 -13.94
C ALA A 429 -5.49 10.70 -14.59
N SER A 430 -6.46 10.24 -13.79
CA SER A 430 -7.77 9.69 -14.26
C SER A 430 -8.67 10.63 -15.05
N ALA A 431 -8.47 11.95 -14.95
CA ALA A 431 -9.31 12.93 -15.64
C ALA A 431 -8.84 13.13 -17.08
N ASN A 432 -9.65 12.69 -18.06
CA ASN A 432 -9.37 12.97 -19.46
C ASN A 432 -9.38 14.48 -19.74
N THR A 433 -8.20 15.08 -19.84
CA THR A 433 -7.98 16.45 -20.31
C THR A 433 -6.60 16.60 -20.95
N THR A 434 -6.48 17.59 -21.81
CA THR A 434 -5.27 17.95 -22.54
C THR A 434 -5.09 19.47 -22.47
N LEU A 435 -3.92 19.92 -22.03
CA LEU A 435 -3.52 21.32 -22.00
C LEU A 435 -2.44 21.59 -23.05
N TYR A 436 -2.33 22.86 -23.46
CA TYR A 436 -1.45 23.28 -24.55
C TYR A 436 -0.48 24.34 -24.04
N VAL A 437 0.82 24.10 -24.24
CA VAL A 437 1.88 25.06 -23.96
C VAL A 437 2.30 25.72 -25.27
N SER A 438 2.26 27.05 -25.31
CA SER A 438 2.83 27.83 -26.42
C SER A 438 3.38 29.17 -25.92
N ASN A 439 4.53 29.60 -26.44
CA ASN A 439 5.21 30.84 -26.08
C ASN A 439 5.39 31.02 -24.55
N GLY A 440 5.67 29.92 -23.84
CA GLY A 440 5.82 29.95 -22.37
C GLY A 440 4.51 30.19 -21.60
N ARG A 441 3.35 29.89 -22.18
CA ARG A 441 2.03 29.88 -21.50
C ARG A 441 1.34 28.53 -21.64
N ILE A 442 0.85 27.98 -20.52
CA ILE A 442 -0.02 26.80 -20.51
C ILE A 442 -1.48 27.25 -20.50
N THR A 443 -2.29 26.63 -21.36
CA THR A 443 -3.68 26.99 -21.61
C THR A 443 -4.58 25.75 -21.71
N GLY A 444 -5.85 25.88 -21.31
CA GLY A 444 -6.88 24.84 -21.51
C GLY A 444 -7.82 24.65 -20.32
N TYR A 445 -8.72 23.68 -20.45
CA TYR A 445 -9.73 23.38 -19.43
C TYR A 445 -9.25 22.36 -18.39
N VAL A 446 -9.40 22.71 -17.12
CA VAL A 446 -9.13 21.85 -15.96
C VAL A 446 -10.46 21.46 -15.33
N PRO A 447 -10.87 20.18 -15.41
CA PRO A 447 -12.10 19.69 -14.79
C PRO A 447 -12.18 19.92 -13.28
N GLY A 448 -13.40 20.08 -12.78
CA GLY A 448 -13.72 20.27 -11.37
C GLY A 448 -13.45 19.03 -10.52
N GLY A 449 -12.94 19.24 -9.31
CA GLY A 449 -12.66 18.17 -8.35
C GLY A 449 -11.59 17.16 -8.78
N LYS A 450 -10.63 17.56 -9.61
CA LYS A 450 -9.64 16.67 -10.23
C LYS A 450 -8.18 17.10 -10.04
N VAL A 451 -7.31 16.09 -10.12
CA VAL A 451 -5.85 16.21 -10.19
C VAL A 451 -5.42 16.03 -11.64
N ILE A 452 -4.60 16.95 -12.14
CA ILE A 452 -3.96 16.87 -13.46
C ILE A 452 -2.47 16.72 -13.25
N VAL A 453 -1.84 15.75 -13.92
CA VAL A 453 -0.41 15.43 -13.85
C VAL A 453 0.15 15.47 -15.27
N LEU A 454 1.09 16.38 -15.52
CA LEU A 454 1.62 16.70 -16.84
C LEU A 454 3.14 16.69 -16.82
N TYR A 455 3.77 15.79 -17.56
CA TYR A 455 5.20 15.82 -17.84
C TYR A 455 5.49 14.98 -19.09
N ASN A 456 6.56 15.32 -19.79
CA ASN A 456 7.13 14.47 -20.83
C ASN A 456 8.28 13.68 -20.20
N GLU A 457 8.36 12.39 -20.48
CA GLU A 457 9.54 11.59 -20.12
C GLU A 457 10.72 12.05 -20.98
N GLU A 458 11.75 12.63 -20.37
CA GLU A 458 12.93 13.05 -21.09
C GLU A 458 13.78 11.84 -21.48
N THR A 459 14.03 11.66 -22.77
CA THR A 459 14.97 10.66 -23.28
C THR A 459 16.39 11.04 -22.88
N SER A 460 16.89 10.42 -21.81
CA SER A 460 18.29 10.57 -21.36
C SER A 460 19.30 10.29 -22.48
N PRO A 461 20.48 10.94 -22.47
CA PRO A 461 21.51 10.73 -23.48
C PRO A 461 22.05 9.29 -23.46
N THR A 462 22.50 8.83 -24.63
CA THR A 462 22.89 7.44 -24.88
C THR A 462 24.16 7.00 -24.14
N GLU A 463 24.01 6.11 -23.18
CA GLU A 463 24.97 5.06 -22.79
C GLU A 463 24.39 3.69 -23.25
N PRO A 464 25.16 2.59 -23.31
CA PRO A 464 24.83 1.46 -24.18
C PRO A 464 23.59 0.68 -23.75
N SER A 465 22.72 0.39 -24.72
CA SER A 465 21.45 -0.32 -24.54
C SER A 465 21.66 -1.79 -24.16
N ASN A 466 21.52 -2.12 -22.87
CA ASN A 466 21.24 -3.48 -22.41
C ASN A 466 19.71 -3.65 -22.25
N PRO A 467 19.06 -4.62 -22.92
CA PRO A 467 17.60 -4.61 -23.08
C PRO A 467 16.86 -5.50 -22.07
N THR A 468 16.49 -4.95 -20.90
CA THR A 468 15.68 -5.66 -19.89
C THR A 468 14.63 -4.77 -19.21
N ASP A 469 13.68 -4.23 -19.99
CA ASP A 469 12.28 -4.13 -19.56
C ASP A 469 11.34 -3.87 -20.77
N PRO A 470 10.24 -4.62 -20.95
CA PRO A 470 9.40 -4.55 -22.14
C PRO A 470 8.31 -3.47 -22.05
N VAL A 471 8.70 -2.19 -22.07
CA VAL A 471 7.79 -1.15 -22.56
C VAL A 471 7.66 -1.34 -24.08
N THR A 472 6.65 -2.10 -24.52
CA THR A 472 6.45 -2.39 -25.93
C THR A 472 5.98 -1.16 -26.69
N SER A 473 6.96 -0.42 -27.21
CA SER A 473 6.81 0.64 -28.22
C SER A 473 6.39 0.10 -29.60
N GLU A 474 6.41 -1.22 -29.76
CA GLU A 474 5.91 -1.93 -30.93
C GLU A 474 4.41 -1.70 -31.13
N THR A 475 3.99 -1.44 -32.37
CA THR A 475 2.56 -1.36 -32.71
C THR A 475 1.85 -2.70 -32.48
N VAL A 476 2.54 -3.81 -32.74
CA VAL A 476 2.08 -5.16 -32.41
C VAL A 476 3.24 -5.90 -31.79
N SER A 477 3.05 -6.42 -30.58
CA SER A 477 3.97 -7.33 -29.92
C SER A 477 3.33 -8.69 -29.72
N PHE A 478 4.17 -9.73 -29.69
CA PHE A 478 3.76 -11.12 -29.52
C PHE A 478 4.48 -11.67 -28.28
N ASN A 479 3.75 -12.35 -27.40
CA ASN A 479 4.31 -13.01 -26.21
C ASN A 479 3.83 -14.48 -26.15
N PRO A 480 4.69 -15.48 -26.35
CA PRO A 480 6.13 -15.36 -26.67
C PRO A 480 6.37 -14.73 -28.05
N SER A 481 7.54 -14.10 -28.22
CA SER A 481 7.93 -13.35 -29.43
C SER A 481 8.17 -14.23 -30.65
N ILE A 482 8.41 -15.53 -30.45
CA ILE A 482 8.36 -16.56 -31.49
C ILE A 482 7.31 -17.60 -31.06
N PRO A 483 6.05 -17.52 -31.53
CA PRO A 483 4.99 -18.43 -31.13
C PRO A 483 5.27 -19.87 -31.54
N VAL A 484 5.12 -20.80 -30.60
CA VAL A 484 5.33 -22.24 -30.86
C VAL A 484 4.02 -22.88 -31.35
N VAL A 485 4.10 -23.76 -32.35
CA VAL A 485 2.92 -24.46 -32.89
C VAL A 485 2.19 -25.26 -31.80
N GLY A 486 0.86 -25.17 -31.75
CA GLY A 486 0.04 -25.80 -30.69
C GLY A 486 0.11 -25.12 -29.32
N LYS A 487 0.87 -24.01 -29.17
CA LYS A 487 0.92 -23.20 -27.95
C LYS A 487 0.11 -21.91 -28.10
N THR A 488 -0.10 -21.21 -26.99
CA THR A 488 -0.72 -19.88 -26.98
C THR A 488 0.29 -18.77 -27.25
N VAL A 489 -0.18 -17.69 -27.85
CA VAL A 489 0.50 -16.41 -27.99
C VAL A 489 -0.47 -15.29 -27.63
N THR A 490 -0.06 -14.42 -26.73
CA THR A 490 -0.74 -13.14 -26.48
C THR A 490 -0.24 -12.12 -27.49
N VAL A 491 -1.17 -11.59 -28.30
CA VAL A 491 -0.92 -10.50 -29.24
C VAL A 491 -1.43 -9.21 -28.62
N THR A 492 -0.54 -8.25 -28.44
CA THR A 492 -0.87 -6.90 -27.97
C THR A 492 -0.79 -5.93 -29.14
N TYR A 493 -1.86 -5.19 -29.40
CA TYR A 493 -1.94 -4.18 -30.45
C TYR A 493 -2.14 -2.78 -29.85
N ASN A 494 -1.26 -1.86 -30.18
CA ASN A 494 -1.34 -0.46 -29.79
C ASN A 494 -1.89 0.38 -30.96
N ALA A 495 -3.17 0.76 -30.87
CA ALA A 495 -3.86 1.55 -31.88
C ALA A 495 -3.53 3.07 -31.80
N THR A 496 -2.65 3.50 -30.89
CA THR A 496 -2.28 4.91 -30.72
C THR A 496 -1.70 5.49 -32.01
N ASN A 497 -2.33 6.56 -32.51
CA ASN A 497 -2.00 7.25 -33.77
C ASN A 497 -2.16 6.37 -35.03
N ARG A 498 -3.05 5.38 -34.99
CA ARG A 498 -3.32 4.46 -36.11
C ARG A 498 -4.80 4.45 -36.51
N SER A 499 -5.14 3.71 -37.58
CA SER A 499 -6.49 3.68 -38.19
C SER A 499 -7.64 3.24 -37.26
N LEU A 500 -7.31 2.70 -36.08
CA LEU A 500 -8.28 2.25 -35.06
C LEU A 500 -8.20 3.02 -33.74
N HIS A 501 -7.43 4.12 -33.66
CA HIS A 501 -7.38 5.02 -32.50
C HIS A 501 -8.80 5.41 -32.08
N GLY A 502 -9.17 5.17 -30.81
CA GLY A 502 -10.47 5.54 -30.27
C GLY A 502 -11.63 4.62 -30.67
N SER A 503 -11.37 3.48 -31.31
CA SER A 503 -12.40 2.46 -31.54
C SER A 503 -12.95 1.94 -30.21
N SER A 504 -14.27 1.69 -30.12
CA SER A 504 -14.90 1.08 -28.94
C SER A 504 -14.79 -0.45 -28.90
N ASN A 505 -14.33 -1.06 -29.99
CA ASN A 505 -14.10 -2.50 -30.15
C ASN A 505 -12.96 -2.69 -31.15
N VAL A 506 -12.11 -3.70 -30.95
CA VAL A 506 -11.12 -4.15 -31.93
C VAL A 506 -11.13 -5.68 -32.02
N ILE A 507 -11.02 -6.18 -33.24
CA ILE A 507 -10.98 -7.59 -33.62
C ILE A 507 -9.63 -7.85 -34.27
N ALA A 508 -8.93 -8.87 -33.78
CA ALA A 508 -7.82 -9.47 -34.49
C ALA A 508 -8.37 -10.37 -35.61
N HIS A 509 -8.06 -10.03 -36.85
CA HIS A 509 -8.36 -10.84 -38.03
C HIS A 509 -7.07 -11.55 -38.43
N TRP A 510 -7.01 -12.87 -38.28
CA TRP A 510 -5.75 -13.60 -38.32
C TRP A 510 -5.84 -14.99 -38.96
N GLY A 511 -4.71 -15.53 -39.39
CA GLY A 511 -4.57 -16.87 -39.96
C GLY A 511 -3.11 -17.33 -39.93
N TYR A 512 -2.75 -18.32 -40.75
CA TYR A 512 -1.38 -18.87 -40.81
C TYR A 512 -0.89 -19.15 -42.23
N ASP A 513 0.43 -19.14 -42.43
CA ASP A 513 1.14 -19.48 -43.67
C ASP A 513 0.52 -18.91 -44.97
N GLY A 514 0.19 -17.62 -44.97
CA GLY A 514 -0.51 -16.95 -46.06
C GLY A 514 -2.03 -17.04 -45.92
N TRP A 515 -2.56 -16.59 -44.78
CA TRP A 515 -4.01 -16.49 -44.52
C TRP A 515 -4.81 -17.81 -44.66
N LYS A 516 -4.23 -18.94 -44.25
CA LYS A 516 -4.98 -20.19 -44.04
C LYS A 516 -5.71 -20.14 -42.70
N GLY A 517 -6.87 -20.81 -42.61
CA GLY A 517 -7.63 -20.94 -41.36
C GLY A 517 -8.08 -19.62 -40.75
N VAL A 518 -8.43 -18.63 -41.60
CA VAL A 518 -8.75 -17.26 -41.17
C VAL A 518 -9.84 -17.26 -40.09
N THR A 519 -9.55 -16.57 -38.99
CA THR A 519 -10.39 -16.49 -37.79
C THR A 519 -10.44 -15.04 -37.32
N ASP A 520 -11.63 -14.55 -36.97
CA ASP A 520 -11.81 -13.29 -36.24
C ASP A 520 -11.81 -13.57 -34.74
N THR A 521 -11.13 -12.74 -33.94
CA THR A 521 -11.11 -12.88 -32.48
C THR A 521 -11.15 -11.50 -31.83
N VAL A 522 -12.18 -11.26 -31.01
CA VAL A 522 -12.38 -9.98 -30.31
C VAL A 522 -11.24 -9.76 -29.31
N MET A 523 -10.65 -8.57 -29.33
CA MET A 523 -9.57 -8.18 -28.42
C MET A 523 -10.14 -7.54 -27.15
N THR A 524 -9.48 -7.75 -26.02
CA THR A 524 -9.78 -7.11 -24.74
C THR A 524 -9.11 -5.73 -24.67
N PRO A 525 -9.84 -4.64 -24.38
CA PRO A 525 -9.23 -3.33 -24.18
C PRO A 525 -8.40 -3.32 -22.88
N LYS A 526 -7.22 -2.69 -22.93
CA LYS A 526 -6.31 -2.49 -21.78
C LYS A 526 -6.18 -1.02 -21.35
N GLY A 527 -6.93 -0.12 -21.99
CA GLY A 527 -6.77 1.34 -21.85
C GLY A 527 -5.74 1.90 -22.82
N ASN A 528 -5.62 3.23 -22.90
CA ASN A 528 -4.60 3.94 -23.71
C ASN A 528 -4.47 3.47 -25.18
N ASN A 529 -5.59 3.13 -25.83
CA ASN A 529 -5.66 2.52 -27.17
C ASN A 529 -4.94 1.16 -27.33
N VAL A 530 -4.56 0.49 -26.24
CA VAL A 530 -3.96 -0.84 -26.25
C VAL A 530 -5.06 -1.91 -26.14
N TRP A 531 -4.91 -2.95 -26.96
CA TRP A 531 -5.82 -4.09 -27.09
C TRP A 531 -5.01 -5.38 -27.00
N GLU A 532 -5.58 -6.44 -26.43
CA GLU A 532 -4.87 -7.70 -26.22
C GLU A 532 -5.78 -8.89 -26.55
N VAL A 533 -5.21 -9.93 -27.18
CA VAL A 533 -5.90 -11.20 -27.41
C VAL A 533 -4.93 -12.37 -27.29
N THR A 534 -5.32 -13.45 -26.62
CA THR A 534 -4.54 -14.69 -26.59
C THR A 534 -5.09 -15.64 -27.65
N LEU A 535 -4.23 -16.02 -28.60
CA LEU A 535 -4.52 -16.91 -29.72
C LEU A 535 -3.80 -18.23 -29.52
N THR A 536 -4.37 -19.33 -30.01
CA THR A 536 -3.64 -20.62 -30.09
C THR A 536 -3.04 -20.77 -31.47
N VAL A 537 -1.71 -20.90 -31.55
CA VAL A 537 -0.99 -21.14 -32.81
C VAL A 537 -1.45 -22.48 -33.40
N PRO A 538 -2.04 -22.53 -34.61
CA PRO A 538 -2.52 -23.79 -35.18
C PRO A 538 -1.36 -24.77 -35.39
N SER A 539 -1.53 -26.02 -34.98
CA SER A 539 -0.51 -27.08 -35.15
C SER A 539 -0.20 -27.42 -36.62
N ALA A 540 -0.98 -26.87 -37.57
CA ALA A 540 -0.76 -26.97 -39.01
C ALA A 540 0.00 -25.76 -39.60
N ALA A 541 0.38 -24.78 -38.78
CA ALA A 541 1.25 -23.68 -39.20
C ALA A 541 2.70 -24.17 -39.30
N THR A 542 3.40 -23.77 -40.37
CA THR A 542 4.73 -24.27 -40.73
C THR A 542 5.77 -23.18 -40.90
N SER A 543 5.35 -21.91 -40.97
CA SER A 543 6.23 -20.76 -41.19
C SER A 543 5.83 -19.52 -40.38
N LYS A 544 4.54 -19.14 -40.33
CA LYS A 544 4.09 -17.90 -39.66
C LYS A 544 2.60 -17.85 -39.31
N LEU A 545 2.25 -16.99 -38.36
CA LEU A 545 0.91 -16.40 -38.27
C LEU A 545 0.86 -15.11 -39.11
N ASP A 546 -0.28 -14.82 -39.72
CA ASP A 546 -0.62 -13.55 -40.38
C ASP A 546 -1.74 -12.86 -39.59
N ILE A 547 -1.67 -11.55 -39.36
CA ILE A 547 -2.65 -10.82 -38.56
C ILE A 547 -2.80 -9.35 -38.99
N VAL A 548 -4.02 -8.84 -38.91
CA VAL A 548 -4.42 -7.43 -39.05
C VAL A 548 -5.55 -7.12 -38.05
N PHE A 549 -5.94 -5.86 -37.93
CA PHE A 549 -6.98 -5.46 -36.97
C PHE A 549 -8.12 -4.70 -37.64
N THR A 550 -9.33 -4.87 -37.13
CA THR A 550 -10.52 -4.15 -37.58
C THR A 550 -11.44 -3.82 -36.41
N ASN A 551 -12.25 -2.77 -36.54
CA ASN A 551 -13.40 -2.52 -35.66
C ASN A 551 -14.74 -2.96 -36.30
N GLY A 552 -14.69 -3.67 -37.43
CA GLY A 552 -15.84 -4.06 -38.25
C GLY A 552 -16.17 -3.08 -39.39
N SER A 553 -15.53 -1.92 -39.45
CA SER A 553 -15.73 -0.92 -40.51
C SER A 553 -14.43 -0.30 -41.04
N SER A 554 -13.54 0.10 -40.14
CA SER A 554 -12.16 0.50 -40.42
C SER A 554 -11.21 -0.69 -40.25
N TRP A 555 -10.09 -0.66 -40.96
CA TRP A 555 -9.03 -1.67 -40.88
C TRP A 555 -7.68 -0.98 -40.67
N ASP A 556 -6.83 -1.59 -39.86
CA ASP A 556 -5.40 -1.36 -39.91
C ASP A 556 -4.72 -2.65 -40.38
N ASN A 557 -4.09 -2.56 -41.54
CA ASN A 557 -3.37 -3.64 -42.20
C ASN A 557 -1.88 -3.30 -42.38
N ASN A 558 -1.33 -2.45 -41.50
CA ASN A 558 0.06 -2.01 -41.53
C ASN A 558 0.47 -1.39 -42.89
N ASN A 559 -0.36 -0.49 -43.43
CA ASN A 559 -0.19 0.10 -44.76
C ASN A 559 -0.03 -0.97 -45.88
N SER A 560 -0.94 -1.96 -45.88
CA SER A 560 -0.97 -3.12 -46.78
C SER A 560 0.19 -4.13 -46.65
N ASN A 561 1.08 -3.99 -45.67
CA ASN A 561 2.12 -5.00 -45.39
C ASN A 561 1.60 -6.15 -44.50
N ASN A 562 0.50 -5.92 -43.78
CA ASN A 562 0.02 -6.71 -42.64
C ASN A 562 1.05 -6.80 -41.50
N TRP A 563 0.74 -7.56 -40.46
CA TRP A 563 1.75 -8.10 -39.55
C TRP A 563 1.82 -9.62 -39.71
N SER A 564 2.99 -10.18 -39.47
CA SER A 564 3.17 -11.62 -39.39
C SER A 564 4.33 -11.96 -38.49
N VAL A 565 4.18 -12.99 -37.67
CA VAL A 565 5.22 -13.49 -36.76
C VAL A 565 5.58 -14.91 -37.14
N ALA A 566 6.89 -15.21 -37.19
CA ALA A 566 7.36 -16.55 -37.51
C ALA A 566 6.98 -17.54 -36.39
N VAL A 567 6.54 -18.76 -36.76
CA VAL A 567 6.21 -19.78 -35.77
C VAL A 567 7.32 -20.82 -35.64
N ASN A 568 7.62 -21.24 -34.41
CA ASN A 568 8.55 -22.32 -34.14
C ASN A 568 7.81 -23.67 -34.20
N THR A 569 8.24 -24.55 -35.11
CA THR A 569 7.67 -25.89 -35.30
C THR A 569 8.20 -26.94 -34.31
N GLY A 570 9.17 -26.59 -33.47
CA GLY A 570 9.67 -27.42 -32.38
C GLY A 570 10.76 -28.41 -32.80
N ALA A 571 12.03 -28.02 -32.61
CA ALA A 571 13.17 -28.92 -32.64
C ALA A 571 14.05 -28.67 -31.40
N THR A 572 14.32 -29.73 -30.64
CA THR A 572 15.01 -29.76 -29.33
C THR A 572 14.30 -29.01 -28.19
N GLU A 573 14.44 -29.57 -26.98
CA GLU A 573 13.71 -29.16 -25.78
C GLU A 573 14.60 -28.35 -24.85
N GLU A 574 14.04 -27.32 -24.23
CA GLU A 574 14.43 -26.86 -22.89
C GLU A 574 13.11 -26.58 -22.15
N THR A 575 12.91 -27.24 -21.00
CA THR A 575 11.60 -27.33 -20.34
C THR A 575 11.57 -26.53 -19.04
N ASP A 576 10.78 -25.45 -19.03
CA ASP A 576 10.36 -24.80 -17.79
C ASP A 576 9.65 -25.82 -16.87
N PRO A 577 9.87 -25.73 -15.54
CA PRO A 577 9.37 -26.73 -14.60
C PRO A 577 7.84 -26.72 -14.55
N VAL A 578 7.23 -27.90 -14.72
CA VAL A 578 5.79 -28.12 -14.53
C VAL A 578 5.39 -27.67 -13.11
N PRO A 579 4.38 -26.79 -12.94
CA PRO A 579 3.94 -26.37 -11.61
C PRO A 579 3.42 -27.59 -10.83
N THR A 580 3.94 -27.79 -9.62
CA THR A 580 3.65 -28.97 -8.78
C THR A 580 2.24 -28.99 -8.19
N THR A 581 1.45 -27.95 -8.41
CA THR A 581 0.06 -27.80 -7.96
C THR A 581 -0.92 -28.20 -9.06
N THR A 582 -1.65 -29.30 -8.83
CA THR A 582 -2.64 -29.83 -9.79
C THR A 582 -3.97 -29.07 -9.79
N LEU A 583 -4.21 -28.30 -8.73
CA LEU A 583 -5.33 -27.38 -8.55
C LEU A 583 -4.83 -26.14 -7.79
N SER A 584 -5.28 -24.95 -8.19
CA SER A 584 -5.10 -23.70 -7.44
C SER A 584 -6.42 -22.91 -7.43
N TYR A 585 -6.60 -22.01 -6.46
CA TYR A 585 -7.81 -21.20 -6.35
C TYR A 585 -7.57 -19.88 -5.62
N SER A 586 -8.40 -18.88 -5.93
CA SER A 586 -8.37 -17.55 -5.31
C SER A 586 -9.79 -17.03 -5.05
N PRO A 587 -10.11 -16.48 -3.86
CA PRO A 587 -9.22 -16.36 -2.70
C PRO A 587 -8.87 -17.74 -2.11
N THR A 588 -7.73 -17.83 -1.41
CA THR A 588 -7.26 -19.07 -0.76
C THR A 588 -8.04 -19.44 0.52
N SER A 589 -8.85 -18.51 1.03
CA SER A 589 -9.83 -18.74 2.09
C SER A 589 -11.18 -18.13 1.65
N PRO A 590 -11.96 -18.85 0.82
CA PRO A 590 -13.22 -18.36 0.26
C PRO A 590 -14.35 -18.43 1.30
N GLU A 591 -15.23 -17.44 1.33
CA GLU A 591 -16.32 -17.34 2.31
C GLU A 591 -17.65 -17.84 1.74
N ALA A 592 -18.54 -18.37 2.59
CA ALA A 592 -19.86 -18.83 2.14
C ALA A 592 -20.69 -17.65 1.59
N GLY A 593 -21.01 -17.68 0.29
CA GLY A 593 -21.64 -16.58 -0.45
C GLY A 593 -20.68 -15.69 -1.25
N SER A 594 -19.36 -15.86 -1.13
CA SER A 594 -18.37 -15.14 -1.96
C SER A 594 -18.14 -15.83 -3.31
N GLU A 595 -17.46 -15.15 -4.24
CA GLU A 595 -16.92 -15.82 -5.42
C GLU A 595 -15.59 -16.50 -5.12
N ILE A 596 -15.30 -17.57 -5.86
CA ILE A 596 -14.02 -18.28 -5.90
C ILE A 596 -13.66 -18.59 -7.37
N THR A 597 -12.45 -18.25 -7.79
CA THR A 597 -11.91 -18.64 -9.09
C THR A 597 -10.97 -19.83 -8.91
N ILE A 598 -11.31 -20.96 -9.52
CA ILE A 598 -10.60 -22.23 -9.46
C ILE A 598 -9.87 -22.48 -10.78
N THR A 599 -8.61 -22.89 -10.72
CA THR A 599 -7.74 -23.19 -11.86
C THR A 599 -7.20 -24.62 -11.73
N TYR A 600 -7.57 -25.50 -12.67
CA TYR A 600 -7.19 -26.90 -12.76
C TYR A 600 -6.10 -27.09 -13.82
N TYR A 601 -5.09 -27.90 -13.49
CA TYR A 601 -3.92 -28.16 -14.34
C TYR A 601 -3.95 -29.63 -14.77
N ALA A 602 -4.49 -29.90 -15.96
CA ALA A 602 -4.72 -31.25 -16.47
C ALA A 602 -3.48 -31.92 -17.07
N ALA A 603 -2.32 -31.27 -17.07
CA ALA A 603 -1.08 -31.83 -17.61
C ALA A 603 -0.58 -33.01 -16.76
N ASN A 604 -0.25 -34.14 -17.38
CA ASN A 604 0.02 -35.43 -16.75
C ASN A 604 -1.15 -35.98 -15.90
N ARG A 605 -2.41 -35.67 -16.28
CA ARG A 605 -3.63 -36.10 -15.57
C ARG A 605 -4.69 -36.65 -16.55
N PRO A 606 -5.76 -37.32 -16.08
CA PRO A 606 -6.75 -37.98 -16.96
C PRO A 606 -7.46 -37.10 -18.00
N LEU A 607 -7.41 -35.76 -17.86
CA LEU A 607 -8.02 -34.80 -18.79
C LEU A 607 -6.98 -34.02 -19.62
N GLU A 608 -5.75 -34.53 -19.71
CA GLU A 608 -4.72 -34.03 -20.62
C GLU A 608 -5.23 -34.08 -22.07
N GLY A 609 -5.25 -32.93 -22.75
CA GLY A 609 -5.71 -32.84 -24.13
C GLY A 609 -7.23 -32.91 -24.34
N SER A 610 -8.05 -33.06 -23.29
CA SER A 610 -9.52 -32.96 -23.41
C SER A 610 -9.91 -31.60 -24.01
N SER A 611 -10.80 -31.58 -25.00
CA SER A 611 -11.21 -30.34 -25.70
C SER A 611 -12.23 -29.49 -24.93
N LYS A 612 -12.70 -30.00 -23.78
CA LYS A 612 -13.65 -29.40 -22.86
C LYS A 612 -13.38 -29.97 -21.47
N VAL A 613 -13.44 -29.14 -20.43
CA VAL A 613 -13.50 -29.60 -19.04
C VAL A 613 -14.69 -28.94 -18.33
N ILE A 614 -15.32 -29.71 -17.46
CA ILE A 614 -16.42 -29.34 -16.57
C ILE A 614 -15.91 -29.51 -15.14
N ALA A 615 -16.09 -28.48 -14.31
CA ALA A 615 -16.04 -28.62 -12.87
C ALA A 615 -17.36 -29.28 -12.42
N HIS A 616 -17.26 -30.49 -11.88
CA HIS A 616 -18.38 -31.18 -11.22
C HIS A 616 -18.19 -30.98 -9.72
N TRP A 617 -19.08 -30.22 -9.08
CA TRP A 617 -18.83 -29.71 -7.73
C TRP A 617 -20.08 -29.64 -6.85
N GLY A 618 -19.87 -29.67 -5.54
CA GLY A 618 -20.89 -29.52 -4.50
C GLY A 618 -20.29 -28.97 -3.21
N TYR A 619 -20.98 -29.13 -2.08
CA TYR A 619 -20.49 -28.68 -0.76
C TYR A 619 -20.77 -29.66 0.38
N ASP A 620 -19.94 -29.61 1.42
CA ASP A 620 -20.06 -30.34 2.68
C ASP A 620 -20.44 -31.83 2.55
N GLY A 621 -19.79 -32.56 1.64
CA GLY A 621 -20.10 -33.95 1.30
C GLY A 621 -21.08 -34.04 0.13
N TRP A 622 -20.73 -33.41 -1.00
CA TRP A 622 -21.46 -33.50 -2.28
C TRP A 622 -22.95 -33.09 -2.20
N LYS A 623 -23.28 -32.07 -1.41
CA LYS A 623 -24.61 -31.42 -1.43
C LYS A 623 -24.70 -30.43 -2.59
N GLY A 624 -25.91 -30.23 -3.12
CA GLY A 624 -26.19 -29.20 -4.14
C GLY A 624 -25.40 -29.36 -5.44
N VAL A 625 -25.06 -30.60 -5.83
CA VAL A 625 -24.16 -30.90 -6.94
C VAL A 625 -24.55 -30.18 -8.22
N THR A 626 -23.58 -29.50 -8.82
CA THR A 626 -23.73 -28.64 -10.00
C THR A 626 -22.57 -28.87 -10.96
N ASP A 627 -22.88 -28.92 -12.26
CA ASP A 627 -21.87 -28.91 -13.32
C ASP A 627 -21.62 -27.47 -13.78
N THR A 628 -20.34 -27.09 -13.98
CA THR A 628 -19.99 -25.77 -14.54
C THR A 628 -18.85 -25.91 -15.55
N VAL A 629 -19.10 -25.50 -16.79
CA VAL A 629 -18.10 -25.60 -17.88
C VAL A 629 -16.94 -24.65 -17.60
N MET A 630 -15.72 -25.18 -17.62
CA MET A 630 -14.50 -24.39 -17.44
C MET A 630 -14.06 -23.73 -18.74
N THR A 631 -13.51 -22.53 -18.63
CA THR A 631 -12.86 -21.83 -19.75
C THR A 631 -11.41 -22.32 -19.87
N SER A 632 -11.02 -22.82 -21.04
CA SER A 632 -9.62 -23.19 -21.30
C SER A 632 -8.72 -21.95 -21.29
N LYS A 633 -7.49 -22.11 -20.80
CA LYS A 633 -6.42 -21.10 -20.86
C LYS A 633 -5.24 -21.56 -21.73
N GLY A 634 -5.41 -22.67 -22.45
CA GLY A 634 -4.32 -23.36 -23.17
C GLY A 634 -3.43 -24.19 -22.24
N ASN A 635 -2.47 -24.93 -22.81
CA ASN A 635 -1.48 -25.75 -22.06
C ASN A 635 -2.09 -26.68 -20.98
N ASN A 636 -3.25 -27.29 -21.26
CA ASN A 636 -4.00 -28.14 -20.33
C ASN A 636 -4.47 -27.42 -19.04
N ILE A 637 -4.49 -26.08 -19.02
CA ILE A 637 -5.00 -25.26 -17.91
C ILE A 637 -6.47 -24.89 -18.17
N TRP A 638 -7.31 -25.05 -17.15
CA TRP A 638 -8.74 -24.79 -17.19
C TRP A 638 -9.16 -23.94 -16.00
N GLN A 639 -10.01 -22.95 -16.19
CA GLN A 639 -10.42 -22.02 -15.13
C GLN A 639 -11.93 -21.80 -15.10
N VAL A 640 -12.48 -21.68 -13.89
CA VAL A 640 -13.91 -21.37 -13.66
C VAL A 640 -14.04 -20.45 -12.45
N THR A 641 -15.01 -19.54 -12.48
CA THR A 641 -15.40 -18.75 -11.30
C THR A 641 -16.77 -19.24 -10.84
N LEU A 642 -16.89 -19.55 -9.55
CA LEU A 642 -18.08 -20.10 -8.90
C LEU A 642 -18.48 -19.19 -7.75
N THR A 643 -19.78 -19.10 -7.44
CA THR A 643 -20.23 -18.54 -6.17
C THR A 643 -20.30 -19.67 -5.14
N VAL A 644 -19.60 -19.53 -4.02
CA VAL A 644 -19.68 -20.48 -2.90
C VAL A 644 -21.10 -20.45 -2.34
N PRO A 645 -21.82 -21.59 -2.24
CA PRO A 645 -23.18 -21.61 -1.70
C PRO A 645 -23.19 -21.10 -0.25
N SER A 646 -24.11 -20.18 0.07
CA SER A 646 -24.26 -19.64 1.44
C SER A 646 -24.67 -20.70 2.49
N ALA A 647 -24.99 -21.92 2.06
CA ALA A 647 -25.27 -23.08 2.91
C ALA A 647 -24.04 -24.00 3.14
N ALA A 648 -22.87 -23.66 2.58
CA ALA A 648 -21.62 -24.38 2.83
C ALA A 648 -21.03 -24.00 4.19
N THR A 649 -20.79 -25.00 5.03
CA THR A 649 -20.39 -24.85 6.44
C THR A 649 -18.99 -25.43 6.72
N SER A 650 -18.31 -26.01 5.72
CA SER A 650 -16.95 -26.54 5.87
C SER A 650 -16.12 -26.55 4.57
N LYS A 651 -16.70 -26.94 3.42
CA LYS A 651 -15.95 -27.08 2.17
C LYS A 651 -16.80 -27.10 0.90
N LEU A 652 -16.15 -26.79 -0.22
CA LEU A 652 -16.57 -27.29 -1.54
C LEU A 652 -15.91 -28.64 -1.82
N ASP A 653 -16.66 -29.56 -2.40
CA ASP A 653 -16.17 -30.79 -3.02
C ASP A 653 -16.13 -30.58 -4.53
N ILE A 654 -15.03 -30.95 -5.20
CA ILE A 654 -14.88 -30.73 -6.65
C ILE A 654 -14.03 -31.83 -7.30
N VAL A 655 -14.46 -32.23 -8.51
CA VAL A 655 -13.73 -33.08 -9.46
C VAL A 655 -13.90 -32.53 -10.87
N PHE A 656 -13.18 -33.09 -11.85
CA PHE A 656 -13.23 -32.62 -13.23
C PHE A 656 -13.62 -33.74 -14.20
N THR A 657 -14.34 -33.39 -15.26
CA THR A 657 -14.72 -34.32 -16.33
C THR A 657 -14.83 -33.61 -17.69
N ASP A 658 -14.58 -34.31 -18.79
CA ASP A 658 -14.97 -33.84 -20.13
C ASP A 658 -16.42 -34.19 -20.51
N GLY A 659 -17.08 -35.01 -19.67
CA GLY A 659 -18.38 -35.65 -19.90
C GLY A 659 -18.29 -37.17 -20.11
N THR A 660 -17.08 -37.71 -20.24
CA THR A 660 -16.81 -39.16 -20.42
C THR A 660 -15.67 -39.65 -19.52
N THR A 661 -14.54 -38.95 -19.53
CA THR A 661 -13.38 -39.19 -18.66
C THR A 661 -13.53 -38.40 -17.37
N TRP A 662 -13.03 -38.92 -16.25
CA TRP A 662 -13.10 -38.26 -14.94
C TRP A 662 -11.71 -38.20 -14.30
N ASP A 663 -11.37 -37.04 -13.73
CA ASP A 663 -10.28 -36.88 -12.79
C ASP A 663 -10.86 -36.56 -11.42
N ASN A 664 -10.86 -37.57 -10.55
CA ASN A 664 -11.30 -37.52 -9.15
C ASN A 664 -10.12 -37.52 -8.17
N ASN A 665 -8.97 -36.99 -8.61
CA ASN A 665 -7.75 -36.90 -7.82
C ASN A 665 -7.29 -38.24 -7.21
N ASN A 666 -7.25 -39.29 -8.04
CA ASN A 666 -6.94 -40.66 -7.63
C ASN A 666 -7.88 -41.19 -6.52
N SER A 667 -9.18 -40.92 -6.68
CA SER A 667 -10.25 -41.27 -5.74
C SER A 667 -10.15 -40.64 -4.35
N GLN A 668 -9.57 -39.43 -4.25
CA GLN A 668 -9.63 -38.60 -3.04
C GLN A 668 -10.55 -37.37 -3.20
N ASP A 669 -10.98 -37.08 -4.43
CA ASP A 669 -11.57 -35.80 -4.86
C ASP A 669 -10.65 -34.60 -4.53
N TRP A 670 -11.11 -33.38 -4.78
CA TRP A 670 -10.55 -32.19 -4.12
C TRP A 670 -11.56 -31.61 -3.14
N SER A 671 -11.08 -31.22 -1.97
CA SER A 671 -11.82 -30.47 -0.96
C SER A 671 -11.20 -29.09 -0.81
N ILE A 672 -11.95 -28.03 -1.12
CA ILE A 672 -11.55 -26.64 -0.88
C ILE A 672 -12.21 -26.21 0.43
N ALA A 673 -11.41 -25.86 1.44
CA ALA A 673 -11.94 -25.37 2.71
C ALA A 673 -12.70 -24.05 2.49
N VAL A 674 -13.95 -24.01 2.95
CA VAL A 674 -14.77 -22.79 2.96
C VAL A 674 -14.70 -22.19 4.34
N LYS A 675 -14.30 -20.92 4.42
CA LYS A 675 -14.42 -20.14 5.63
C LYS A 675 -15.91 -19.88 5.86
N VAL A 676 -16.45 -20.49 6.92
CA VAL A 676 -17.74 -20.06 7.46
C VAL A 676 -17.59 -18.58 7.83
N PRO A 677 -18.50 -17.69 7.40
CA PRO A 677 -18.48 -16.30 7.85
C PRO A 677 -18.42 -16.25 9.38
N GLU A 678 -17.58 -15.37 9.93
CA GLU A 678 -17.56 -15.07 11.37
C GLU A 678 -19.01 -14.87 11.83
N PRO A 679 -19.52 -15.65 12.80
CA PRO A 679 -20.94 -15.65 13.12
C PRO A 679 -21.33 -14.24 13.58
N LEU A 680 -22.15 -13.56 12.76
CA LEU A 680 -22.51 -12.15 12.99
C LEU A 680 -22.91 -11.98 14.46
N PRO A 681 -22.29 -11.03 15.20
CA PRO A 681 -22.43 -10.95 16.64
C PRO A 681 -23.92 -10.89 16.99
N THR A 682 -24.35 -11.80 17.87
CA THR A 682 -25.78 -12.03 18.20
C THR A 682 -26.53 -10.72 18.41
N LEU A 683 -25.88 -9.75 19.05
CA LEU A 683 -26.33 -8.37 19.12
C LEU A 683 -25.17 -7.45 18.70
N SER A 684 -25.46 -6.47 17.85
CA SER A 684 -24.59 -5.33 17.58
C SER A 684 -25.43 -4.06 17.45
N TRP A 685 -24.84 -2.89 17.73
CA TRP A 685 -25.57 -1.63 17.67
C TRP A 685 -24.66 -0.44 17.34
N THR A 686 -25.26 0.66 16.90
CA THR A 686 -24.62 1.99 16.79
C THR A 686 -25.50 3.03 17.45
N LEU A 687 -24.89 4.01 18.14
CA LEU A 687 -25.57 5.11 18.84
C LEU A 687 -25.15 6.44 18.22
N ALA A 688 -26.10 7.21 17.71
CA ALA A 688 -25.89 8.54 17.13
C ALA A 688 -27.12 9.42 17.34
N ASP A 689 -26.96 10.69 17.69
CA ASP A 689 -28.05 11.69 17.82
C ASP A 689 -29.29 11.23 18.62
N LYS A 690 -29.04 10.51 19.74
CA LYS A 690 -30.06 9.87 20.59
C LYS A 690 -30.93 8.80 19.88
N LYS A 691 -30.47 8.26 18.77
CA LYS A 691 -31.02 7.07 18.13
C LYS A 691 -30.03 5.91 18.28
N VAL A 692 -30.54 4.73 18.61
CA VAL A 692 -29.75 3.49 18.59
C VAL A 692 -30.27 2.59 17.48
N THR A 693 -29.39 2.21 16.55
CA THR A 693 -29.70 1.22 15.51
C THR A 693 -29.14 -0.12 15.97
N ILE A 694 -30.02 -1.10 16.16
CA ILE A 694 -29.73 -2.41 16.73
C ILE A 694 -29.89 -3.46 15.63
N LYS A 695 -28.89 -4.33 15.49
CA LYS A 695 -28.88 -5.52 14.64
C LYS A 695 -28.84 -6.76 15.53
N TYR A 696 -29.81 -7.65 15.33
CA TYR A 696 -29.94 -8.93 16.03
C TYR A 696 -29.79 -10.07 15.04
N ASN A 697 -28.87 -11.00 15.33
CA ASN A 697 -28.70 -12.24 14.58
C ASN A 697 -29.35 -13.41 15.34
N ALA A 698 -30.41 -13.97 14.78
CA ALA A 698 -31.15 -15.09 15.35
C ALA A 698 -30.59 -16.48 14.98
N GLU A 699 -29.54 -16.55 14.17
CA GLU A 699 -28.92 -17.80 13.73
C GLU A 699 -28.36 -18.61 14.92
N GLY A 700 -28.73 -19.90 15.02
CA GLY A 700 -28.36 -20.77 16.13
C GLY A 700 -29.13 -20.51 17.44
N ARG A 701 -30.21 -19.72 17.41
CA ARG A 701 -30.92 -19.25 18.61
C ARG A 701 -32.44 -19.49 18.58
N SER A 702 -33.15 -19.19 19.68
CA SER A 702 -34.58 -19.48 19.86
C SER A 702 -35.49 -18.93 18.75
N LEU A 703 -35.09 -17.84 18.09
CA LEU A 703 -35.85 -17.16 17.04
C LEU A 703 -35.37 -17.46 15.61
N GLN A 704 -34.48 -18.45 15.44
CA GLN A 704 -34.06 -18.89 14.11
C GLN A 704 -35.27 -19.34 13.28
N GLY A 705 -35.35 -18.85 12.04
CA GLY A 705 -36.46 -19.15 11.11
C GLY A 705 -37.80 -18.49 11.45
N SER A 706 -37.90 -17.68 12.52
CA SER A 706 -39.13 -16.94 12.82
C SER A 706 -39.34 -15.83 11.79
N SER A 707 -40.56 -15.68 11.26
CA SER A 707 -40.88 -14.78 10.12
C SER A 707 -41.21 -13.34 10.50
N ASN A 708 -41.29 -13.03 11.79
CA ASN A 708 -41.65 -11.71 12.33
C ASN A 708 -41.02 -11.56 13.72
N VAL A 709 -39.84 -10.95 13.82
CA VAL A 709 -39.18 -10.69 15.11
C VAL A 709 -39.45 -9.27 15.57
N LYS A 710 -39.74 -9.13 16.87
CA LYS A 710 -39.78 -7.87 17.60
C LYS A 710 -38.62 -7.80 18.58
N ILE A 711 -38.15 -6.58 18.85
CA ILE A 711 -37.44 -6.26 20.08
C ILE A 711 -38.46 -5.89 21.16
N HIS A 712 -38.31 -6.45 22.35
CA HIS A 712 -39.07 -6.11 23.55
C HIS A 712 -38.10 -5.43 24.51
N TRP A 713 -38.29 -4.14 24.78
CA TRP A 713 -37.25 -3.31 25.41
C TRP A 713 -37.80 -2.26 26.36
N GLY A 714 -36.96 -1.85 27.31
CA GLY A 714 -37.16 -0.73 28.21
C GLY A 714 -35.83 -0.04 28.54
N TYR A 715 -35.77 0.72 29.63
CA TYR A 715 -34.56 1.41 30.07
C TYR A 715 -34.34 1.40 31.59
N ASP A 716 -33.09 1.55 32.01
CA ASP A 716 -32.63 1.68 33.39
C ASP A 716 -33.31 0.72 34.40
N GLY A 717 -33.41 -0.56 34.04
CA GLY A 717 -34.11 -1.59 34.82
C GLY A 717 -35.55 -1.78 34.36
N TRP A 718 -35.75 -2.09 33.07
CA TRP A 718 -37.05 -2.44 32.47
C TRP A 718 -38.17 -1.39 32.70
N LYS A 719 -37.84 -0.10 32.63
CA LYS A 719 -38.83 1.00 32.66
C LYS A 719 -39.36 1.30 31.26
N GLY A 720 -40.62 1.74 31.17
CA GLY A 720 -41.23 2.20 29.92
C GLY A 720 -41.31 1.14 28.83
N VAL A 721 -41.48 -0.13 29.21
CA VAL A 721 -41.35 -1.29 28.32
C VAL A 721 -42.30 -1.22 27.11
N THR A 722 -41.78 -1.53 25.93
CA THR A 722 -42.55 -1.59 24.69
C THR A 722 -42.05 -2.67 23.72
N ASP A 723 -42.94 -3.10 22.83
CA ASP A 723 -42.63 -3.95 21.68
C ASP A 723 -42.33 -3.06 20.47
N THR A 724 -41.29 -3.37 19.69
CA THR A 724 -41.03 -2.73 18.40
C THR A 724 -40.67 -3.78 17.34
N ALA A 725 -41.38 -3.76 16.20
CA ALA A 725 -41.13 -4.71 15.12
C ALA A 725 -39.77 -4.44 14.46
N MET A 726 -39.01 -5.49 14.16
CA MET A 726 -37.73 -5.39 13.47
C MET A 726 -37.90 -5.65 11.97
N THR A 727 -37.07 -4.99 11.16
CA THR A 727 -37.00 -5.22 9.71
C THR A 727 -36.05 -6.38 9.42
N SER A 728 -36.54 -7.44 8.76
CA SER A 728 -35.66 -8.53 8.31
C SER A 728 -34.68 -8.04 7.24
N LYS A 729 -33.45 -8.55 7.27
CA LYS A 729 -32.41 -8.31 6.26
C LYS A 729 -32.03 -9.58 5.48
N GLY A 730 -32.81 -10.66 5.63
CA GLY A 730 -32.45 -12.00 5.18
C GLY A 730 -31.57 -12.74 6.20
N ASN A 731 -31.30 -14.03 5.95
CA ASN A 731 -30.36 -14.88 6.69
C ASN A 731 -30.41 -14.72 8.23
N ASN A 732 -31.62 -14.78 8.81
CA ASN A 732 -31.89 -14.63 10.25
C ASN A 732 -31.39 -13.32 10.91
N LEU A 733 -31.02 -12.30 10.12
CA LEU A 733 -30.62 -10.97 10.57
C LEU A 733 -31.82 -10.00 10.60
N TRP A 734 -31.93 -9.26 11.69
CA TRP A 734 -33.01 -8.31 11.98
C TRP A 734 -32.45 -6.96 12.40
N GLU A 735 -33.05 -5.85 11.94
CA GLU A 735 -32.60 -4.49 12.24
C GLU A 735 -33.75 -3.60 12.71
N VAL A 736 -33.50 -2.73 13.68
CA VAL A 736 -34.44 -1.70 14.15
C VAL A 736 -33.67 -0.45 14.58
N THR A 737 -34.24 0.73 14.39
CA THR A 737 -33.72 1.98 14.97
C THR A 737 -34.72 2.49 16.00
N LEU A 738 -34.25 2.74 17.22
CA LEU A 738 -35.05 3.22 18.34
C LEU A 738 -34.60 4.62 18.75
N ASP A 739 -35.57 5.50 19.02
CA ASP A 739 -35.32 6.77 19.70
C ASP A 739 -35.09 6.51 21.19
N VAL A 740 -33.92 6.90 21.72
CA VAL A 740 -33.55 6.72 23.12
C VAL A 740 -34.41 7.65 23.98
N PRO A 741 -35.20 7.12 24.95
CA PRO A 741 -36.06 7.94 25.80
C PRO A 741 -35.26 8.98 26.58
N SER A 742 -35.75 10.22 26.68
CA SER A 742 -35.10 11.30 27.42
C SER A 742 -34.97 11.06 28.94
N ALA A 743 -35.67 10.05 29.46
CA ALA A 743 -35.58 9.57 30.84
C ALA A 743 -34.60 8.39 31.03
N ALA A 744 -34.00 7.87 29.96
CA ALA A 744 -32.96 6.84 30.02
C ALA A 744 -31.61 7.48 30.30
N SER A 745 -30.90 7.00 31.32
CA SER A 745 -29.75 7.65 31.96
C SER A 745 -28.51 6.77 32.09
N SER A 746 -28.65 5.46 31.91
CA SER A 746 -27.54 4.50 31.96
C SER A 746 -27.57 3.46 30.85
N LYS A 747 -28.73 2.83 30.60
CA LYS A 747 -28.84 1.75 29.61
C LYS A 747 -30.25 1.53 29.07
N LEU A 748 -30.33 0.88 27.91
CA LEU A 748 -31.52 0.13 27.50
C LEU A 748 -31.42 -1.32 27.96
N ASP A 749 -32.55 -1.92 28.31
CA ASP A 749 -32.71 -3.36 28.61
C ASP A 749 -33.56 -3.96 27.49
N LEU A 750 -33.17 -5.13 26.95
CA LEU A 750 -33.86 -5.70 25.79
C LEU A 750 -33.76 -7.23 25.67
N VAL A 751 -34.80 -7.81 25.07
CA VAL A 751 -34.92 -9.22 24.65
C VAL A 751 -35.65 -9.26 23.30
N PHE A 752 -35.72 -10.44 22.66
CA PHE A 752 -36.40 -10.60 21.38
C PHE A 752 -37.53 -11.62 21.45
N THR A 753 -38.56 -11.44 20.62
CA THR A 753 -39.71 -12.36 20.55
C THR A 753 -40.35 -12.37 19.16
N ASP A 754 -40.96 -13.50 18.78
CA ASP A 754 -41.91 -13.56 17.64
C ASP A 754 -43.38 -13.53 18.08
N GLY A 755 -43.63 -13.31 19.37
CA GLY A 755 -44.95 -13.41 20.02
C GLY A 755 -45.32 -14.81 20.52
N SER A 756 -44.56 -15.84 20.16
CA SER A 756 -44.74 -17.22 20.64
C SER A 756 -43.52 -17.78 21.36
N LYS A 757 -42.33 -17.45 20.86
CA LYS A 757 -41.01 -17.78 21.43
C LYS A 757 -40.36 -16.50 21.97
N TRP A 758 -39.39 -16.70 22.86
CA TRP A 758 -38.55 -15.63 23.39
C TRP A 758 -37.09 -16.03 23.29
N ASP A 759 -36.24 -15.04 23.05
CA ASP A 759 -34.81 -15.13 23.33
C ASP A 759 -34.46 -14.05 24.35
N ASN A 760 -33.94 -14.49 25.50
CA ASN A 760 -33.59 -13.66 26.65
C ASN A 760 -32.11 -13.81 27.03
N ASN A 761 -31.25 -14.08 26.03
CA ASN A 761 -29.81 -14.25 26.21
C ASN A 761 -29.44 -15.32 27.26
N ASN A 762 -30.09 -16.50 27.20
CA ASN A 762 -29.96 -17.56 28.20
C ASN A 762 -30.32 -17.09 29.63
N SER A 763 -31.41 -16.33 29.75
CA SER A 763 -31.89 -15.72 31.01
C SER A 763 -30.90 -14.75 31.67
N GLN A 764 -30.16 -13.97 30.85
CA GLN A 764 -29.36 -12.82 31.28
C GLN A 764 -29.89 -11.48 30.75
N ASP A 765 -30.83 -11.52 29.80
CA ASP A 765 -31.25 -10.42 28.93
C ASP A 765 -30.05 -9.81 28.16
N TRP A 766 -30.31 -8.79 27.33
CA TRP A 766 -29.25 -7.91 26.83
C TRP A 766 -29.43 -6.51 27.41
N SER A 767 -28.34 -5.75 27.45
CA SER A 767 -28.41 -4.32 27.67
C SER A 767 -27.40 -3.56 26.82
N ILE A 768 -27.74 -2.32 26.50
CA ILE A 768 -26.91 -1.40 25.70
C ILE A 768 -26.58 -0.19 26.58
N SER A 769 -25.29 0.12 26.73
CA SER A 769 -24.84 1.35 27.40
C SER A 769 -25.30 2.57 26.62
N LEU A 770 -25.77 3.60 27.34
CA LEU A 770 -26.05 4.94 26.82
C LEU A 770 -24.95 5.95 27.20
N LYS A 771 -23.81 5.43 27.67
CA LYS A 771 -22.56 6.13 27.99
C LYS A 771 -21.42 5.50 27.20
#